data_AF-A0A7S9C891-F1
#
_entry.id   AF-A0A7S9C891-F1
#
_cell.length_a   1.000
_cell.length_b   1.000
_cell.length_c   1.000
_cell.angle_alpha   90.00
_cell.angle_beta   90.00
_cell.angle_gamma   90.00
#
_symmetry.space_group_name_H-M   'P 1'
#
loop_
_entity.id
_entity.type
_entity.pdbx_description
1 polymer ?
#
loop_
_entity_poly.entity_id
_entity_poly.type
_entity_poly.pdbx_seq_one_letter_code
_entity_poly.pdbx_strand_id
1 'polypeptide(L)'
;MPIQAGDIKLLRSQVMDDVPEGGGAPTASVVEDAASNSLFPDISELDRAGGRVGLRKVFAAVRTADTDGFFGVNLIVAEPPKDPRVSVTLFTTGDAFDRRAAAASRMEAYLARGPVYAGYLFGDHLAGQMNVSLLQRPEVPLPVNGDTLVLVKNEGQPHQFEQYIRITDVSAMERTFTDSQGDFKRTRVVLGISDVLGADFPGFDALRLDSSINYAGRTKVASTIVADAARYFGVAPLRTAAALGDFTLNAESVYTQLVPSTRVETPIADARMNQQLAAAVPASGPVTRQVTLTFTTTQGLHIGGGVQPGSLSVARGGVTVVDKGGRLLSAGSDVGIVDYDNGLLSLSTNVFGTASGTHELVYTPSARPVVVNESIGLAVTAQNQRMSWVFTLDPPPLRGTLQISFRALGRWYVLTEDGSGAIRGGDSSFGAGTLNYATGTVTLTLGAMPDVGSRIIAAYGGAAAFRPAASVPVEGPGLPVAAERLVNFPHTIKPGSLTLTWNDGIARTATDSAGALTGDARGLVHYAAGQLRFRPNVLPAPGTVVTVAVDTAAGQVLSIANFTDGAAWSFSLGGPVKANSVELAIVAQYPIRIFPGLDKPTKLSLRVFDDGAGNLLAANVDANLTIGSINYANGQCTIVKTLAGFKSEQPVFQKVVPLGQGDSYIKQAGYEVRTVSLNVLNGAGGAGEVGLFVPAWAWWEGSQTAAVMARAAGADVAAGQSFTFTVDRLTLRPAGRTVDAGPAGYSYLVYPQEFTLGAARYVVRATALVRDPLPTSGEGTPAGTVSFGGQVIEVTSWPAGVSPVPTSMSAAQASAGSGSGSLQLVDAATFRTAVAPLMSGAFSVAGTWSDGTVWTATANAAGVIATGSAPVGTTAGSFGVFGIVDFESGVAELRFGRRVHADDAAKPGVIDASSLGLPGVAHLESRGVQSDTLRYNASGYSYLPLDPAILGLNPVRLPADGRVPIFRVGSFVVVGHTGKVPAANYSAGQTIDCARNRLSRVRLIGANGQVINGGYTADLDLGLVTIADVTGWSQPVEIEHRIEDMMMVRDVQINGQLTFTRALTHAYPVGSYVSSAMVAGDVRARTSAVFDQVSWTNAWADAPIGDIATGTFNHAQNPITVTNRGALTERWAVRFTNSNAFEVFGEHVGVIATGNTGSDCAPLNQAAGQPYFTIPAAGWGMGWSTGNVLRFNTVGAMVPAWLARTILQGPETVPNDRFTVLIRGDVDRP
;
A
#
# COMPACT_ATOMS: atom_id res chain seq x y z
N MET A 1 67.37 -10.29 -6.42
CA MET A 1 67.12 -11.29 -5.37
C MET A 1 65.63 -11.57 -5.46
N PRO A 2 65.18 -12.83 -5.46
CA PRO A 2 63.76 -13.11 -5.68
C PRO A 2 62.90 -12.33 -4.68
N ILE A 3 61.87 -11.64 -5.18
CA ILE A 3 60.89 -10.90 -4.37
C ILE A 3 60.26 -11.87 -3.36
N GLN A 4 60.35 -11.54 -2.07
CA GLN A 4 59.76 -12.32 -0.99
C GLN A 4 58.41 -11.73 -0.55
N ALA A 5 57.59 -12.52 0.14
CA ALA A 5 56.32 -12.04 0.67
C ALA A 5 56.46 -10.81 1.59
N GLY A 6 57.59 -10.69 2.29
CA GLY A 6 57.91 -9.54 3.15
C GLY A 6 58.18 -8.24 2.38
N ASP A 7 58.51 -8.32 1.08
CA ASP A 7 58.85 -7.16 0.24
C ASP A 7 57.61 -6.44 -0.33
N ILE A 8 56.44 -7.08 -0.29
CA ILE A 8 55.17 -6.49 -0.73
C ILE A 8 54.54 -5.74 0.46
N LYS A 9 54.41 -4.42 0.34
CA LYS A 9 53.88 -3.55 1.40
C LYS A 9 52.71 -2.71 0.91
N LEU A 10 51.77 -2.43 1.80
CA LEU A 10 50.76 -1.39 1.60
C LEU A 10 51.25 -0.10 2.28
N LEU A 11 51.49 0.95 1.51
CA LEU A 11 52.02 2.23 2.00
C LEU A 11 50.92 3.28 2.14
N ARG A 12 51.10 4.18 3.11
CA ARG A 12 50.21 5.33 3.36
C ARG A 12 50.49 6.44 2.35
N SER A 13 49.44 7.16 1.96
CA SER A 13 49.58 8.45 1.28
C SER A 13 50.03 9.55 2.26
N GLN A 14 50.43 10.69 1.72
CA GLN A 14 50.89 11.86 2.48
C GLN A 14 49.89 12.30 3.57
N VAL A 15 48.60 12.33 3.24
CA VAL A 15 47.53 12.68 4.18
C VAL A 15 46.52 11.53 4.23
N MET A 16 46.31 10.92 5.41
CA MET A 16 45.41 9.78 5.63
C MET A 16 44.11 10.21 6.33
N ASP A 17 43.47 11.25 5.82
CA ASP A 17 42.30 11.87 6.48
C ASP A 17 41.19 12.28 5.48
N ASP A 18 39.96 12.45 5.97
CA ASP A 18 38.76 12.82 5.20
C ASP A 18 38.63 14.34 4.98
N VAL A 19 39.72 14.97 4.56
CA VAL A 19 39.81 16.41 4.23
C VAL A 19 40.05 16.60 2.73
N PRO A 20 39.75 17.76 2.12
CA PRO A 20 39.95 18.00 0.68
C PRO A 20 41.37 17.65 0.18
N GLU A 21 42.37 17.88 1.02
CA GLU A 21 43.79 17.60 0.79
C GLU A 21 44.23 16.16 1.10
N GLY A 22 43.32 15.30 1.57
CA GLY A 22 43.56 13.87 1.82
C GLY A 22 44.11 13.15 0.57
N GLY A 23 44.94 12.13 0.73
CA GLY A 23 45.62 11.47 -0.39
C GLY A 23 47.03 12.03 -0.64
N GLY A 24 47.37 12.24 -1.92
CA GLY A 24 48.69 12.72 -2.32
C GLY A 24 49.75 11.63 -2.51
N ALA A 25 51.02 12.04 -2.50
CA ALA A 25 52.18 11.18 -2.80
C ALA A 25 52.33 9.99 -1.83
N PRO A 26 52.96 8.88 -2.27
CA PRO A 26 53.30 7.76 -1.38
C PRO A 26 54.35 8.16 -0.33
N THR A 27 54.25 7.59 0.86
CA THR A 27 55.21 7.80 1.96
C THR A 27 55.98 6.51 2.29
N ALA A 28 57.00 6.63 3.14
CA ALA A 28 57.72 5.48 3.69
C ALA A 28 56.88 4.64 4.68
N SER A 29 55.78 5.22 5.19
CA SER A 29 55.01 4.67 6.28
C SER A 29 54.14 3.51 5.80
N VAL A 30 54.36 2.34 6.39
CA VAL A 30 53.60 1.12 6.09
C VAL A 30 52.26 1.15 6.83
N VAL A 31 51.23 0.60 6.19
CA VAL A 31 49.98 0.21 6.85
C VAL A 31 50.22 -1.16 7.48
N GLU A 32 50.42 -1.19 8.79
CA GLU A 32 50.70 -2.42 9.53
C GLU A 32 49.50 -3.38 9.47
N ASP A 33 49.77 -4.67 9.25
CA ASP A 33 48.73 -5.71 9.27
C ASP A 33 48.19 -5.89 10.70
N ALA A 34 46.89 -6.19 10.82
CA ALA A 34 46.15 -6.39 12.07
C ALA A 34 46.17 -5.23 13.09
N ALA A 35 46.80 -4.09 12.80
CA ALA A 35 46.81 -2.94 13.70
C ALA A 35 45.48 -2.15 13.62
N SER A 36 44.88 -1.89 14.78
CA SER A 36 43.61 -1.18 14.89
C SER A 36 43.70 0.24 14.32
N ASN A 37 42.65 0.68 13.63
CA ASN A 37 42.51 2.02 13.05
C ASN A 37 43.66 2.46 12.12
N SER A 38 44.32 1.49 11.48
CA SER A 38 45.46 1.77 10.60
C SER A 38 45.05 2.48 9.32
N LEU A 39 43.85 2.25 8.78
CA LEU A 39 43.35 2.91 7.58
C LEU A 39 42.28 3.95 7.88
N PHE A 40 41.28 3.57 8.65
CA PHE A 40 40.15 4.41 9.02
C PHE A 40 40.04 4.54 10.55
N PRO A 41 39.54 5.67 11.07
CA PRO A 41 39.25 5.81 12.49
C PRO A 41 38.01 5.00 12.90
N ASP A 42 37.77 4.92 14.22
CA ASP A 42 36.55 4.35 14.79
C ASP A 42 35.29 5.00 14.22
N ILE A 43 34.18 4.26 14.24
CA ILE A 43 32.87 4.73 13.78
C ILE A 43 32.18 5.45 14.95
N SER A 44 31.87 6.74 14.77
CA SER A 44 31.21 7.55 15.81
C SER A 44 29.68 7.34 15.82
N GLU A 45 29.02 7.74 16.91
CA GLU A 45 27.53 7.76 16.98
C GLU A 45 26.92 8.67 15.90
N LEU A 46 27.59 9.76 15.54
CA LEU A 46 27.16 10.66 14.47
C LEU A 46 27.19 9.94 13.12
N ASP A 47 28.25 9.17 12.85
CA ASP A 47 28.36 8.38 11.61
C ASP A 47 27.26 7.31 11.54
N ARG A 48 26.83 6.77 12.68
CA ARG A 48 25.72 5.80 12.79
C ARG A 48 24.34 6.45 12.67
N ALA A 49 24.20 7.72 13.07
CA ALA A 49 22.93 8.45 12.98
C ALA A 49 22.68 9.02 11.57
N GLY A 50 23.70 9.61 10.95
CA GLY A 50 23.58 10.24 9.62
C GLY A 50 23.99 9.34 8.45
N GLY A 51 24.83 8.32 8.70
CA GLY A 51 25.57 7.62 7.66
C GLY A 51 26.76 8.44 7.16
N ARG A 52 27.82 7.78 6.67
CA ARG A 52 29.06 8.46 6.23
C ARG A 52 29.82 7.67 5.17
N VAL A 53 30.51 8.38 4.29
CA VAL A 53 31.52 7.83 3.37
C VAL A 53 32.90 8.43 3.65
N GLY A 54 33.86 7.56 3.95
CA GLY A 54 35.27 7.92 4.12
C GLY A 54 36.14 7.40 2.98
N LEU A 55 37.11 8.19 2.52
CA LEU A 55 38.02 7.84 1.43
C LEU A 55 39.47 7.81 1.89
N ARG A 56 40.21 6.72 1.60
CA ARG A 56 41.64 6.60 1.93
C ARG A 56 42.45 6.14 0.72
N LYS A 57 43.53 6.85 0.42
CA LYS A 57 44.47 6.46 -0.63
C LYS A 57 45.59 5.60 -0.05
N VAL A 58 45.93 4.54 -0.76
CA VAL A 58 47.01 3.62 -0.41
C VAL A 58 47.81 3.23 -1.65
N PHE A 59 49.02 2.70 -1.43
CA PHE A 59 49.89 2.24 -2.50
C PHE A 59 50.34 0.82 -2.23
N ALA A 60 50.02 -0.10 -3.14
CA ALA A 60 50.62 -1.43 -3.14
C ALA A 60 52.02 -1.34 -3.76
N ALA A 61 53.07 -1.54 -2.98
CA ALA A 61 54.46 -1.31 -3.40
C ALA A 61 55.34 -2.55 -3.24
N VAL A 62 56.23 -2.76 -4.22
CA VAL A 62 57.29 -3.78 -4.18
C VAL A 62 58.57 -3.12 -3.67
N ARG A 63 59.18 -3.65 -2.61
CA ARG A 63 60.27 -2.99 -1.86
C ARG A 63 61.60 -3.74 -1.93
N THR A 64 62.05 -4.16 -3.11
CA THR A 64 63.36 -4.78 -3.31
C THR A 64 64.46 -3.78 -3.73
N ALA A 65 65.72 -4.14 -3.51
CA ALA A 65 66.88 -3.32 -3.88
C ALA A 65 67.32 -3.51 -5.34
N ASP A 66 66.50 -4.17 -6.16
CA ASP A 66 66.72 -4.48 -7.57
C ASP A 66 65.51 -4.05 -8.41
N THR A 67 65.42 -4.50 -9.66
CA THR A 67 64.33 -4.21 -10.61
C THR A 67 63.57 -5.46 -11.02
N ASP A 68 63.60 -6.50 -10.18
CA ASP A 68 62.90 -7.76 -10.43
C ASP A 68 61.39 -7.49 -10.61
N GLY A 69 60.76 -8.23 -11.53
CA GLY A 69 59.38 -7.99 -11.92
C GLY A 69 58.37 -8.66 -10.97
N PHE A 70 57.29 -7.93 -10.64
CA PHE A 70 56.11 -8.49 -9.99
C PHE A 70 54.97 -8.52 -11.00
N PHE A 71 54.52 -9.71 -11.38
CA PHE A 71 53.65 -9.91 -12.53
C PHE A 71 52.18 -10.07 -12.12
N GLY A 72 51.25 -9.65 -12.99
CA GLY A 72 49.82 -9.86 -12.79
C GLY A 72 49.25 -9.20 -11.52
N VAL A 73 49.79 -8.07 -11.10
CA VAL A 73 49.44 -7.41 -9.83
C VAL A 73 47.96 -7.06 -9.81
N ASN A 74 47.27 -7.44 -8.73
CA ASN A 74 45.88 -7.10 -8.50
C ASN A 74 45.59 -6.88 -7.01
N LEU A 75 44.62 -6.00 -6.73
CA LEU A 75 44.13 -5.71 -5.39
C LEU A 75 42.67 -6.18 -5.25
N ILE A 76 42.37 -6.80 -4.12
CA ILE A 76 41.01 -7.23 -3.75
C ILE A 76 40.67 -6.86 -2.31
N VAL A 77 39.39 -6.63 -2.04
CA VAL A 77 38.84 -6.78 -0.67
C VAL A 77 38.54 -8.26 -0.50
N ALA A 78 39.29 -8.97 0.34
CA ALA A 78 39.17 -10.43 0.47
C ALA A 78 38.12 -10.88 1.49
N GLU A 79 37.88 -10.05 2.50
CA GLU A 79 36.87 -10.28 3.54
C GLU A 79 36.20 -8.92 3.84
N PRO A 80 34.85 -8.83 3.80
CA PRO A 80 34.14 -7.60 4.14
C PRO A 80 34.20 -7.30 5.65
N PRO A 81 33.80 -6.08 6.05
CA PRO A 81 33.42 -5.79 7.43
C PRO A 81 32.40 -6.81 7.98
N LYS A 82 32.47 -7.08 9.28
CA LYS A 82 31.52 -7.94 10.00
C LYS A 82 30.19 -7.25 10.26
N ASP A 83 30.19 -5.93 10.40
CA ASP A 83 28.95 -5.17 10.55
C ASP A 83 28.26 -5.08 9.17
N PRO A 84 27.04 -5.62 8.98
CA PRO A 84 26.33 -5.56 7.71
C PRO A 84 25.96 -4.12 7.30
N ARG A 85 26.08 -3.14 8.20
CA ARG A 85 25.90 -1.71 7.92
C ARG A 85 27.16 -1.02 7.42
N VAL A 86 28.29 -1.72 7.34
CA VAL A 86 29.56 -1.15 6.87
C VAL A 86 30.02 -1.90 5.63
N SER A 87 30.31 -1.16 4.57
CA SER A 87 30.89 -1.69 3.33
C SER A 87 32.21 -1.02 3.03
N VAL A 88 33.12 -1.75 2.39
CA VAL A 88 34.40 -1.23 1.87
C VAL A 88 34.52 -1.60 0.40
N THR A 89 34.89 -0.62 -0.42
CA THR A 89 35.09 -0.78 -1.86
C THR A 89 36.41 -0.17 -2.30
N LEU A 90 37.00 -0.72 -3.35
CA LEU A 90 38.21 -0.20 -4.00
C LEU A 90 37.82 0.50 -5.30
N PHE A 91 38.53 1.58 -5.61
CA PHE A 91 38.50 2.21 -6.93
C PHE A 91 39.86 2.87 -7.19
N THR A 92 40.07 3.38 -8.40
CA THR A 92 41.28 4.12 -8.76
C THR A 92 40.96 5.27 -9.70
N THR A 93 41.74 6.34 -9.60
CA THR A 93 41.76 7.46 -10.54
C THR A 93 42.87 7.32 -11.58
N GLY A 94 43.80 6.37 -11.37
CA GLY A 94 44.99 6.18 -12.18
C GLY A 94 46.15 7.13 -11.85
N ASP A 95 45.94 8.11 -10.96
CA ASP A 95 46.93 9.13 -10.61
C ASP A 95 47.58 8.83 -9.25
N ALA A 96 48.92 8.85 -9.20
CA ALA A 96 49.69 8.63 -7.99
C ALA A 96 49.68 9.83 -7.02
N PHE A 97 49.34 11.04 -7.47
CA PHE A 97 49.40 12.27 -6.67
C PHE A 97 48.03 12.93 -6.42
N ASP A 98 46.95 12.36 -6.95
CA ASP A 98 45.60 12.90 -6.73
C ASP A 98 45.19 12.94 -5.24
N ARG A 99 44.27 13.86 -4.97
CA ARG A 99 43.73 14.14 -3.63
C ARG A 99 42.26 13.74 -3.55
N ARG A 100 41.74 13.72 -2.31
CA ARG A 100 40.37 13.30 -1.98
C ARG A 100 39.34 14.07 -2.78
N ALA A 101 39.51 15.37 -2.99
CA ALA A 101 38.59 16.17 -3.80
C ALA A 101 38.45 15.65 -5.24
N ALA A 102 39.56 15.25 -5.88
CA ALA A 102 39.54 14.65 -7.20
C ALA A 102 38.93 13.24 -7.19
N ALA A 103 39.25 12.43 -6.17
CA ALA A 103 38.70 11.08 -6.01
C ALA A 103 37.18 11.09 -5.77
N ALA A 104 36.69 11.96 -4.87
CA ALA A 104 35.26 12.18 -4.63
C ALA A 104 34.56 12.67 -5.90
N SER A 105 35.14 13.64 -6.61
CA SER A 105 34.59 14.12 -7.88
C SER A 105 34.47 13.01 -8.93
N ARG A 106 35.41 12.05 -8.95
CA ARG A 106 35.36 10.88 -9.83
C ARG A 106 34.26 9.89 -9.41
N MET A 107 34.05 9.67 -8.11
CA MET A 107 32.96 8.83 -7.61
C MET A 107 31.59 9.41 -7.89
N GLU A 108 31.45 10.73 -7.70
CA GLU A 108 30.22 11.48 -7.97
C GLU A 108 29.92 11.61 -9.46
N ALA A 109 30.88 11.32 -10.35
CA ALA A 109 30.70 11.40 -11.80
C ALA A 109 29.88 10.25 -12.41
N TYR A 110 28.89 9.71 -11.70
CA TYR A 110 27.98 8.69 -12.21
C TYR A 110 26.94 9.27 -13.20
N LEU A 111 26.49 10.51 -12.97
CA LEU A 111 25.70 11.27 -13.92
C LEU A 111 26.55 12.35 -14.59
N ALA A 112 26.46 12.41 -15.92
CA ALA A 112 27.02 13.48 -16.74
C ALA A 112 25.89 14.32 -17.36
N ARG A 113 26.24 15.56 -17.73
CA ARG A 113 25.34 16.49 -18.40
C ARG A 113 24.95 15.97 -19.78
N GLY A 114 23.65 15.77 -19.96
CA GLY A 114 23.02 15.38 -21.23
C GLY A 114 22.61 16.59 -22.08
N PRO A 115 21.71 16.40 -23.06
CA PRO A 115 21.18 17.49 -23.88
C PRO A 115 20.33 18.48 -23.06
N VAL A 116 20.05 19.64 -23.65
CA VAL A 116 19.19 20.67 -23.06
C VAL A 116 17.80 20.08 -22.80
N TYR A 117 17.27 20.31 -21.59
CA TYR A 117 15.92 19.91 -21.23
C TYR A 117 14.89 20.69 -22.06
N ALA A 118 13.75 20.07 -22.39
CA ALA A 118 12.70 20.68 -23.22
C ALA A 118 11.83 21.70 -22.42
N GLY A 119 12.49 22.58 -21.66
CA GLY A 119 11.92 23.63 -20.84
C GLY A 119 13.02 24.55 -20.30
N TYR A 120 12.64 25.70 -19.75
CA TYR A 120 13.59 26.69 -19.23
C TYR A 120 13.19 27.18 -17.84
N LEU A 121 14.17 27.64 -17.05
CA LEU A 121 13.97 28.15 -15.70
C LEU A 121 13.12 29.43 -15.73
N PHE A 122 12.04 29.49 -14.95
CA PHE A 122 11.10 30.62 -14.94
C PHE A 122 11.23 31.47 -13.69
N GLY A 123 11.65 32.72 -13.86
CA GLY A 123 12.04 33.61 -12.77
C GLY A 123 13.40 33.25 -12.15
N ASP A 124 13.92 34.17 -11.34
CA ASP A 124 15.21 34.01 -10.68
C ASP A 124 15.07 33.16 -9.41
N HIS A 125 16.03 32.26 -9.22
CA HIS A 125 16.07 31.37 -8.05
C HIS A 125 17.33 31.67 -7.24
N LEU A 126 17.18 31.78 -5.92
CA LEU A 126 18.23 32.22 -5.02
C LEU A 126 18.89 31.04 -4.31
N ALA A 127 20.16 31.21 -3.95
CA ALA A 127 20.86 30.26 -3.09
C ALA A 127 20.05 30.00 -1.79
N GLY A 128 19.97 28.73 -1.39
CA GLY A 128 19.22 28.27 -0.22
C GLY A 128 17.78 27.79 -0.51
N GLN A 129 17.24 28.03 -1.70
CA GLN A 129 15.91 27.51 -2.07
C GLN A 129 15.91 25.99 -2.29
N MET A 130 14.81 25.31 -1.96
CA MET A 130 14.58 23.87 -2.21
C MET A 130 13.51 23.59 -3.27
N ASN A 131 13.22 24.58 -4.11
CA ASN A 131 12.36 24.40 -5.26
C ASN A 131 12.87 25.18 -6.47
N VAL A 132 12.52 24.70 -7.66
CA VAL A 132 12.76 25.41 -8.93
C VAL A 132 11.51 25.40 -9.79
N SER A 133 11.23 26.50 -10.47
CA SER A 133 10.12 26.61 -11.42
C SER A 133 10.64 26.61 -12.85
N LEU A 134 10.06 25.77 -13.70
CA LEU A 134 10.29 25.71 -15.13
C LEU A 134 9.04 26.17 -15.90
N LEU A 135 9.24 26.66 -17.13
CA LEU A 135 8.20 26.74 -18.15
C LEU A 135 8.53 25.79 -19.29
N GLN A 136 7.52 25.01 -19.70
CA GLN A 136 7.60 24.12 -20.84
C GLN A 136 6.34 24.21 -21.71
N ARG A 137 6.38 23.61 -22.90
CA ARG A 137 5.19 23.52 -23.76
C ARG A 137 4.22 22.44 -23.20
N PRO A 138 2.89 22.61 -23.35
CA PRO A 138 1.92 21.68 -22.76
C PRO A 138 2.07 20.22 -23.19
N GLU A 139 2.60 19.97 -24.39
CA GLU A 139 2.84 18.62 -24.93
C GLU A 139 4.13 17.96 -24.45
N VAL A 140 5.02 18.69 -23.76
CA VAL A 140 6.28 18.13 -23.23
C VAL A 140 5.96 17.31 -21.98
N PRO A 141 6.40 16.04 -21.91
CA PRO A 141 6.26 15.23 -20.69
C PRO A 141 6.88 15.91 -19.47
N LEU A 142 6.19 15.84 -18.34
CA LEU A 142 6.73 16.32 -17.07
C LEU A 142 7.94 15.47 -16.64
N PRO A 143 8.94 16.04 -15.97
CA PRO A 143 9.94 15.25 -15.26
C PRO A 143 9.27 14.32 -14.25
N VAL A 144 9.91 13.20 -13.92
CA VAL A 144 9.41 12.29 -12.88
C VAL A 144 10.20 12.44 -11.58
N ASN A 145 9.56 12.13 -10.45
CA ASN A 145 10.26 12.10 -9.15
C ASN A 145 11.42 11.09 -9.20
N GLY A 146 12.61 11.54 -8.82
CA GLY A 146 13.86 10.78 -8.91
C GLY A 146 14.73 11.18 -10.12
N ASP A 147 14.17 11.84 -11.14
CA ASP A 147 14.96 12.39 -12.23
C ASP A 147 15.98 13.40 -11.69
N THR A 148 17.14 13.46 -12.35
CA THR A 148 18.17 14.44 -12.03
C THR A 148 18.36 15.36 -13.23
N LEU A 149 18.23 16.66 -12.99
CA LEU A 149 18.49 17.72 -13.97
C LEU A 149 19.77 18.47 -13.59
N VAL A 150 20.36 19.19 -14.54
CA VAL A 150 21.54 20.03 -14.31
C VAL A 150 21.20 21.48 -14.61
N LEU A 151 21.44 22.36 -13.65
CA LEU A 151 21.41 23.81 -13.83
C LEU A 151 22.81 24.30 -14.18
N VAL A 152 22.95 24.99 -15.30
CA VAL A 152 24.23 25.51 -15.80
C VAL A 152 24.13 27.03 -15.95
N LYS A 153 24.88 27.75 -15.13
CA LYS A 153 25.01 29.22 -15.19
C LYS A 153 26.30 29.59 -15.92
N ASN A 154 26.24 30.65 -16.74
CA ASN A 154 27.42 31.23 -17.43
C ASN A 154 28.22 30.20 -18.26
N GLU A 155 27.53 29.32 -18.99
CA GLU A 155 28.18 28.29 -19.80
C GLU A 155 29.23 28.89 -20.76
N GLY A 156 30.45 28.34 -20.74
CA GLY A 156 31.56 28.79 -21.60
C GLY A 156 32.29 30.04 -21.12
N GLN A 157 32.01 30.53 -19.91
CA GLN A 157 32.69 31.68 -19.29
C GLN A 157 33.56 31.26 -18.09
N PRO A 158 34.54 32.10 -17.65
CA PRO A 158 35.40 31.80 -16.50
C PRO A 158 34.67 31.52 -15.17
N HIS A 159 33.43 31.98 -15.04
CA HIS A 159 32.58 31.80 -13.85
C HIS A 159 31.39 30.86 -14.11
N GLN A 160 31.58 29.83 -14.96
CA GLN A 160 30.60 28.77 -15.16
C GLN A 160 30.35 28.02 -13.85
N PHE A 161 29.08 27.85 -13.49
CA PHE A 161 28.67 27.09 -12.30
C PHE A 161 27.62 26.06 -12.69
N GLU A 162 27.82 24.81 -12.27
CA GLU A 162 26.91 23.71 -12.55
C GLU A 162 26.44 23.08 -11.24
N GLN A 163 25.12 22.86 -11.13
CA GLN A 163 24.53 22.13 -10.02
C GLN A 163 23.56 21.07 -10.54
N TYR A 164 23.76 19.83 -10.08
CA TYR A 164 22.80 18.76 -10.29
C TYR A 164 21.71 18.89 -9.24
N ILE A 165 20.46 18.71 -9.64
CA ILE A 165 19.29 18.75 -8.78
C ILE A 165 18.48 17.48 -8.98
N ARG A 166 18.24 16.74 -7.90
CA ARG A 166 17.34 15.58 -7.93
C ARG A 166 15.94 16.01 -7.56
N ILE A 167 14.99 15.63 -8.40
CA ILE A 167 13.59 15.99 -8.26
C ILE A 167 12.95 15.11 -7.20
N THR A 168 12.41 15.73 -6.15
CA THR A 168 11.69 15.07 -5.06
C THR A 168 10.19 15.20 -5.19
N ASP A 169 9.73 16.23 -5.89
CA ASP A 169 8.33 16.52 -6.14
C ASP A 169 8.14 17.25 -7.48
N VAL A 170 6.99 17.07 -8.12
CA VAL A 170 6.63 17.73 -9.38
C VAL A 170 5.17 18.17 -9.32
N SER A 171 4.97 19.49 -9.37
CA SER A 171 3.67 20.13 -9.52
C SER A 171 3.62 20.88 -10.85
N ALA A 172 2.49 20.84 -11.55
CA ALA A 172 2.36 21.49 -12.86
C ALA A 172 1.02 22.20 -13.02
N MET A 173 1.03 23.39 -13.61
CA MET A 173 -0.16 24.19 -13.91
C MET A 173 -0.01 24.90 -15.26
N GLU A 174 -0.99 24.76 -16.15
CA GLU A 174 -1.06 25.56 -17.37
C GLU A 174 -1.38 27.03 -17.01
N ARG A 175 -0.58 27.97 -17.55
CA ARG A 175 -0.82 29.41 -17.41
C ARG A 175 -0.85 30.06 -18.79
N THR A 176 -1.76 31.02 -18.94
CA THR A 176 -1.80 31.93 -20.08
C THR A 176 -0.92 33.15 -19.77
N PHE A 177 -0.05 33.48 -20.72
CA PHE A 177 0.79 34.67 -20.74
C PHE A 177 0.43 35.52 -21.96
N THR A 178 0.74 36.80 -21.93
CA THR A 178 0.43 37.73 -23.01
C THR A 178 1.70 38.45 -23.44
N ASP A 179 1.95 38.51 -24.75
CA ASP A 179 3.01 39.33 -25.36
C ASP A 179 2.42 40.27 -26.42
N SER A 180 3.27 40.99 -27.16
CA SER A 180 2.83 41.89 -28.23
C SER A 180 2.15 41.19 -29.42
N GLN A 181 2.12 39.85 -29.46
CA GLN A 181 1.44 39.03 -30.46
C GLN A 181 0.15 38.37 -29.92
N GLY A 182 -0.25 38.70 -28.68
CA GLY A 182 -1.47 38.21 -28.03
C GLY A 182 -1.21 37.19 -26.93
N ASP A 183 -2.20 36.35 -26.63
CA ASP A 183 -2.09 35.33 -25.60
C ASP A 183 -1.34 34.08 -26.09
N PHE A 184 -0.62 33.42 -25.19
CA PHE A 184 0.00 32.11 -25.40
C PHE A 184 0.01 31.30 -24.11
N LYS A 185 0.06 29.97 -24.24
CA LYS A 185 -0.01 29.05 -23.09
C LYS A 185 1.33 28.36 -22.86
N ARG A 186 1.70 28.21 -21.59
CA ARG A 186 2.84 27.42 -21.13
C ARG A 186 2.46 26.66 -19.86
N THR A 187 3.08 25.52 -19.63
CA THR A 187 2.95 24.79 -18.38
C THR A 187 4.04 25.25 -17.43
N ARG A 188 3.64 25.83 -16.29
CA ARG A 188 4.53 26.11 -15.17
C ARG A 188 4.71 24.82 -14.38
N VAL A 189 5.93 24.32 -14.32
CA VAL A 189 6.29 23.13 -13.55
C VAL A 189 7.12 23.58 -12.35
N VAL A 190 6.66 23.30 -11.14
CA VAL A 190 7.40 23.53 -9.91
C VAL A 190 7.97 22.20 -9.45
N LEU A 191 9.28 22.15 -9.30
CA LEU A 191 10.03 20.97 -8.88
C LEU A 191 10.51 21.20 -7.44
N GLY A 192 10.17 20.28 -6.54
CA GLY A 192 10.90 20.13 -5.27
C GLY A 192 12.24 19.45 -5.55
N ILE A 193 13.31 19.90 -4.88
CA ILE A 193 14.66 19.36 -5.07
C ILE A 193 15.22 18.81 -3.76
N SER A 194 16.08 17.79 -3.85
CA SER A 194 16.64 17.10 -2.67
C SER A 194 17.63 17.95 -1.88
N ASP A 195 18.29 18.88 -2.57
CA ASP A 195 19.39 19.69 -2.04
C ASP A 195 19.09 21.17 -2.30
N VAL A 196 19.49 22.04 -1.39
CA VAL A 196 19.36 23.49 -1.58
C VAL A 196 20.16 23.99 -2.78
N LEU A 197 19.69 25.04 -3.44
CA LEU A 197 20.47 25.72 -4.47
C LEU A 197 21.75 26.33 -3.85
N GLY A 198 22.91 26.00 -4.40
CA GLY A 198 24.21 26.46 -3.90
C GLY A 198 24.61 27.84 -4.43
N ALA A 199 23.89 28.37 -5.42
CA ALA A 199 24.12 29.68 -6.02
C ALA A 199 22.82 30.27 -6.56
N ASP A 200 22.85 31.56 -6.88
CA ASP A 200 21.74 32.22 -7.58
C ASP A 200 21.72 31.80 -9.05
N PHE A 201 20.56 31.35 -9.52
CA PHE A 201 20.28 30.93 -10.88
C PHE A 201 19.28 31.90 -11.54
N PRO A 202 19.76 32.85 -12.36
CA PRO A 202 18.88 33.75 -13.12
C PRO A 202 18.08 32.94 -14.14
N GLY A 203 16.76 33.08 -14.14
CA GLY A 203 15.86 32.38 -15.06
C GLY A 203 15.44 33.24 -16.23
N PHE A 204 14.25 33.00 -16.77
CA PHE A 204 13.67 33.76 -17.87
C PHE A 204 12.28 34.25 -17.47
N ASP A 205 11.85 35.33 -18.11
CA ASP A 205 10.42 35.64 -18.21
C ASP A 205 9.74 34.68 -19.20
N ALA A 206 8.41 34.69 -19.24
CA ALA A 206 7.67 33.81 -20.14
C ALA A 206 7.91 34.19 -21.61
N LEU A 207 8.39 33.23 -22.40
CA LEU A 207 8.67 33.37 -23.82
C LEU A 207 7.69 32.54 -24.67
N ARG A 208 7.17 33.13 -25.76
CA ARG A 208 6.27 32.46 -26.70
C ARG A 208 6.94 31.31 -27.45
N LEU A 209 8.13 31.54 -28.01
CA LEU A 209 8.87 30.56 -28.83
C LEU A 209 10.15 30.12 -28.13
N ASP A 210 10.47 28.82 -28.16
CA ASP A 210 11.72 28.30 -27.57
C ASP A 210 12.96 28.76 -28.36
N SER A 211 12.81 29.08 -29.64
CA SER A 211 13.88 29.68 -30.47
C SER A 211 14.31 31.06 -29.99
N SER A 212 13.52 31.72 -29.14
CA SER A 212 13.83 33.04 -28.58
C SER A 212 14.65 32.97 -27.29
N ILE A 213 14.97 31.77 -26.79
CA ILE A 213 15.75 31.59 -25.57
C ILE A 213 17.21 31.95 -25.83
N ASN A 214 17.72 32.96 -25.09
CA ASN A 214 19.12 33.36 -25.09
C ASN A 214 19.75 33.12 -23.71
N TYR A 215 20.69 32.17 -23.64
CA TYR A 215 21.33 31.77 -22.39
C TYR A 215 22.43 32.72 -21.91
N ALA A 216 22.71 33.83 -22.62
CA ALA A 216 23.68 34.82 -22.17
C ALA A 216 23.29 35.40 -20.80
N GLY A 217 24.09 35.12 -19.76
CA GLY A 217 23.83 35.55 -18.39
C GLY A 217 22.63 34.88 -17.69
N ARG A 218 22.03 33.85 -18.31
CA ARG A 218 20.88 33.11 -17.77
C ARG A 218 21.24 31.64 -17.54
N THR A 219 20.35 30.90 -16.87
CA THR A 219 20.57 29.50 -16.49
C THR A 219 20.01 28.55 -17.54
N LYS A 220 20.85 27.63 -18.02
CA LYS A 220 20.43 26.51 -18.87
C LYS A 220 20.06 25.31 -18.01
N VAL A 221 18.99 24.60 -18.40
CA VAL A 221 18.57 23.35 -17.78
C VAL A 221 18.89 22.20 -18.74
N ALA A 222 19.58 21.18 -18.27
CA ALA A 222 19.95 20.00 -19.05
C ALA A 222 19.45 18.72 -18.37
N SER A 223 19.16 17.69 -19.17
CA SER A 223 18.95 16.34 -18.65
C SER A 223 20.28 15.70 -18.26
N THR A 224 20.23 14.53 -17.62
CA THR A 224 21.43 13.75 -17.27
C THR A 224 21.51 12.47 -18.09
N ILE A 225 22.74 12.01 -18.34
CA ILE A 225 23.04 10.69 -18.91
C ILE A 225 23.94 9.92 -17.95
N VAL A 226 23.80 8.59 -17.91
CA VAL A 226 24.68 7.75 -17.09
C VAL A 226 26.06 7.71 -17.72
N ALA A 227 27.05 8.26 -17.01
CA ALA A 227 28.45 8.16 -17.33
C ALA A 227 29.06 7.20 -16.31
N ASP A 228 29.31 5.95 -16.68
CA ASP A 228 29.96 4.96 -15.81
C ASP A 228 31.45 5.30 -15.63
N ALA A 229 31.73 6.41 -14.93
CA ALA A 229 33.06 7.01 -14.87
C ALA A 229 34.01 6.23 -13.93
N ALA A 230 33.50 5.65 -12.85
CA ALA A 230 34.30 4.91 -11.87
C ALA A 230 33.94 3.42 -11.87
N ARG A 231 34.97 2.57 -11.90
CA ARG A 231 34.81 1.13 -11.67
C ARG A 231 35.06 0.84 -10.20
N TYR A 232 34.06 0.24 -9.56
CA TYR A 232 34.11 -0.17 -8.16
C TYR A 232 34.42 -1.64 -8.06
N PHE A 233 35.28 -1.99 -7.11
CA PHE A 233 35.65 -3.35 -6.81
C PHE A 233 35.32 -3.63 -5.34
N GLY A 234 34.67 -4.75 -5.05
CA GLY A 234 34.27 -5.12 -3.70
C GLY A 234 34.28 -6.63 -3.51
N VAL A 235 33.53 -7.06 -2.49
CA VAL A 235 33.44 -8.45 -2.07
C VAL A 235 32.01 -8.79 -1.68
N ALA A 236 31.60 -10.02 -1.94
CA ALA A 236 30.33 -10.57 -1.51
C ALA A 236 30.52 -11.96 -0.90
N PRO A 237 29.81 -12.30 0.20
CA PRO A 237 29.77 -13.67 0.72
C PRO A 237 29.10 -14.62 -0.29
N LEU A 238 29.49 -15.89 -0.25
CA LEU A 238 28.79 -16.95 -0.97
C LEU A 238 27.47 -17.28 -0.26
N ARG A 239 26.37 -17.25 -1.01
CA ARG A 239 25.03 -17.62 -0.56
C ARG A 239 24.88 -19.14 -0.40
N THR A 240 25.52 -19.88 -1.28
CA THR A 240 25.54 -21.36 -1.29
C THR A 240 26.97 -21.83 -1.50
N ALA A 241 27.31 -22.99 -0.95
CA ALA A 241 28.59 -23.62 -1.23
C ALA A 241 28.75 -23.89 -2.73
N ALA A 242 29.98 -23.79 -3.24
CA ALA A 242 30.34 -24.12 -4.62
C ALA A 242 31.23 -25.37 -4.63
N ALA A 243 30.94 -26.30 -5.53
CA ALA A 243 31.67 -27.55 -5.65
C ALA A 243 32.90 -27.41 -6.56
N LEU A 244 33.83 -28.35 -6.40
CA LEU A 244 34.91 -28.56 -7.36
C LEU A 244 34.30 -28.83 -8.75
N GLY A 245 34.78 -28.12 -9.78
CA GLY A 245 34.31 -28.32 -11.16
C GLY A 245 33.15 -27.42 -11.59
N ASP A 246 32.54 -26.66 -10.67
CA ASP A 246 31.43 -25.76 -11.00
C ASP A 246 31.90 -24.58 -11.88
N PHE A 247 31.09 -24.22 -12.87
CA PHE A 247 31.27 -23.00 -13.68
C PHE A 247 30.50 -21.80 -13.13
N THR A 248 29.70 -22.01 -12.09
CA THR A 248 28.82 -20.98 -11.52
C THR A 248 28.98 -20.92 -10.02
N LEU A 249 28.84 -19.73 -9.44
CA LEU A 249 28.63 -19.56 -8.01
C LEU A 249 27.44 -18.65 -7.75
N ASN A 250 26.97 -18.62 -6.51
CA ASN A 250 25.91 -17.72 -6.08
C ASN A 250 26.42 -16.82 -4.93
N ALA A 251 26.60 -15.54 -5.20
CA ALA A 251 26.90 -14.52 -4.20
C ALA A 251 25.62 -14.04 -3.52
N GLU A 252 25.70 -13.48 -2.31
CA GLU A 252 24.54 -12.86 -1.66
C GLU A 252 24.00 -11.64 -2.42
N SER A 253 24.89 -10.89 -3.07
CA SER A 253 24.58 -9.70 -3.86
C SER A 253 25.66 -9.47 -4.92
N VAL A 254 25.28 -8.88 -6.06
CA VAL A 254 26.23 -8.37 -7.07
C VAL A 254 26.50 -6.88 -6.94
N TYR A 255 25.81 -6.24 -6.00
CA TYR A 255 25.90 -4.82 -5.67
C TYR A 255 26.50 -4.63 -4.28
N THR A 256 27.19 -3.51 -4.10
CA THR A 256 27.61 -3.00 -2.80
C THR A 256 26.99 -1.63 -2.56
N GLN A 257 26.89 -1.23 -1.29
CA GLN A 257 26.44 0.10 -0.93
C GLN A 257 27.60 1.10 -1.04
N LEU A 258 27.39 2.20 -1.78
CA LEU A 258 28.36 3.27 -1.93
C LEU A 258 28.01 4.50 -1.09
N VAL A 259 26.72 4.81 -0.96
CA VAL A 259 26.17 5.84 -0.05
C VAL A 259 24.91 5.32 0.64
N PRO A 260 24.57 5.78 1.86
CA PRO A 260 23.29 5.48 2.49
C PRO A 260 22.08 5.70 1.58
N SER A 261 21.11 4.77 1.58
CA SER A 261 19.87 4.96 0.84
C SER A 261 19.07 6.11 1.43
N THR A 262 18.68 7.07 0.59
CA THR A 262 17.81 8.19 0.98
C THR A 262 16.34 7.86 0.81
N ARG A 263 16.00 6.72 0.18
CA ARG A 263 14.65 6.40 -0.27
C ARG A 263 14.12 5.14 0.40
N VAL A 264 12.89 5.25 0.91
CA VAL A 264 12.07 4.10 1.33
C VAL A 264 10.77 4.13 0.54
N GLU A 265 10.41 3.02 -0.09
CA GLU A 265 9.11 2.83 -0.73
C GLU A 265 8.23 1.95 0.16
N THR A 266 6.96 2.34 0.34
CA THR A 266 5.98 1.55 1.08
C THR A 266 4.79 1.24 0.16
N PRO A 267 4.63 -0.02 -0.29
CA PRO A 267 3.51 -0.38 -1.13
C PRO A 267 2.21 -0.44 -0.32
N ILE A 268 1.11 -0.01 -0.95
CA ILE A 268 -0.27 -0.12 -0.46
C ILE A 268 -1.04 -0.92 -1.49
N ALA A 269 -1.46 -2.13 -1.12
CA ALA A 269 -2.21 -3.03 -1.99
C ALA A 269 -3.63 -3.26 -1.44
N ASP A 270 -4.62 -3.23 -2.34
CA ASP A 270 -6.04 -3.51 -2.09
C ASP A 270 -6.64 -2.81 -0.85
N ALA A 271 -6.19 -1.59 -0.58
CA ALA A 271 -6.66 -0.82 0.56
C ALA A 271 -8.11 -0.36 0.33
N ARG A 272 -8.95 -0.48 1.37
CA ARG A 272 -10.33 -0.02 1.32
C ARG A 272 -10.39 1.51 1.39
N MET A 273 -11.25 2.10 0.57
CA MET A 273 -11.56 3.55 0.64
C MET A 273 -12.54 3.86 1.77
N ASN A 274 -13.36 2.87 2.09
CA ASN A 274 -14.43 2.92 3.06
C ASN A 274 -14.31 1.74 4.04
N GLN A 275 -14.65 1.99 5.29
CA GLN A 275 -14.65 0.98 6.33
C GLN A 275 -16.04 0.35 6.43
N GLN A 276 -16.06 -0.98 6.52
CA GLN A 276 -17.24 -1.69 7.00
C GLN A 276 -17.35 -1.45 8.50
N LEU A 277 -18.51 -0.98 8.93
CA LEU A 277 -18.85 -0.74 10.33
C LEU A 277 -20.07 -1.59 10.69
N ALA A 278 -20.10 -2.07 11.93
CA ALA A 278 -21.29 -2.62 12.55
C ALA A 278 -21.98 -1.49 13.34
N ALA A 279 -22.86 -0.76 12.67
CA ALA A 279 -23.54 0.37 13.29
C ALA A 279 -24.79 -0.07 14.05
N ALA A 280 -25.06 0.56 15.19
CA ALA A 280 -26.31 0.34 15.93
C ALA A 280 -27.46 1.06 15.21
N VAL A 281 -28.41 0.26 14.72
CA VAL A 281 -29.63 0.71 14.05
C VAL A 281 -30.82 0.47 14.97
N PRO A 282 -31.71 1.45 15.20
CA PRO A 282 -32.87 1.26 16.06
C PRO A 282 -33.84 0.21 15.49
N ALA A 283 -34.20 -0.75 16.33
CA ALA A 283 -35.13 -1.84 16.00
C ALA A 283 -36.59 -1.53 16.41
N SER A 284 -36.80 -0.53 17.28
CA SER A 284 -38.10 -0.01 17.69
C SER A 284 -37.96 1.40 18.29
N GLY A 285 -39.04 1.97 18.82
CA GLY A 285 -38.94 3.09 19.77
C GLY A 285 -38.41 2.65 21.15
N PRO A 286 -38.24 3.58 22.10
CA PRO A 286 -37.83 3.27 23.47
C PRO A 286 -38.77 2.28 24.14
N VAL A 287 -38.20 1.29 24.83
CA VAL A 287 -38.91 0.31 25.65
C VAL A 287 -38.58 0.52 27.13
N THR A 288 -39.56 0.28 27.99
CA THR A 288 -39.39 0.36 29.45
C THR A 288 -39.49 -1.04 30.06
N ARG A 289 -38.57 -1.36 30.98
CA ARG A 289 -38.50 -2.66 31.64
C ARG A 289 -38.17 -2.50 33.12
N GLN A 290 -38.87 -3.26 33.96
CA GLN A 290 -38.58 -3.35 35.38
C GLN A 290 -37.81 -4.64 35.65
N VAL A 291 -36.70 -4.56 36.37
CA VAL A 291 -35.85 -5.72 36.69
C VAL A 291 -35.44 -5.65 38.15
N THR A 292 -35.66 -6.73 38.89
CA THR A 292 -35.28 -6.80 40.31
C THR A 292 -34.02 -7.63 40.49
N LEU A 293 -32.93 -7.01 40.91
CA LEU A 293 -31.66 -7.66 41.22
C LEU A 293 -30.79 -6.78 42.14
N THR A 294 -29.66 -7.33 42.57
CA THR A 294 -28.56 -6.54 43.13
C THR A 294 -27.67 -6.06 41.98
N PHE A 295 -27.49 -4.74 41.83
CA PHE A 295 -26.64 -4.13 40.80
C PHE A 295 -25.54 -3.30 41.47
N THR A 296 -24.30 -3.79 41.42
CA THR A 296 -23.15 -3.28 42.19
C THR A 296 -21.87 -3.34 41.35
N THR A 297 -20.74 -2.92 41.92
CA THR A 297 -19.43 -2.99 41.26
C THR A 297 -18.94 -4.41 40.97
N THR A 298 -19.48 -5.43 41.63
CA THR A 298 -19.10 -6.85 41.42
C THR A 298 -20.18 -7.66 40.70
N GLN A 299 -21.37 -7.08 40.48
CA GLN A 299 -22.49 -7.74 39.81
C GLN A 299 -23.10 -6.79 38.77
N GLY A 300 -22.90 -7.11 37.50
CA GLY A 300 -23.49 -6.38 36.38
C GLY A 300 -24.97 -6.65 36.18
N LEU A 301 -25.60 -5.84 35.32
CA LEU A 301 -26.99 -5.96 34.90
C LEU A 301 -27.05 -6.25 33.39
N HIS A 302 -27.68 -7.36 33.02
CA HIS A 302 -27.91 -7.75 31.63
C HIS A 302 -29.31 -7.34 31.18
N ILE A 303 -29.38 -6.44 30.20
CA ILE A 303 -30.60 -6.14 29.45
C ILE A 303 -30.98 -7.34 28.60
N GLY A 304 -29.98 -8.03 28.01
CA GLY A 304 -30.14 -9.30 27.30
C GLY A 304 -30.11 -9.20 25.78
N GLY A 305 -30.07 -8.00 25.21
CA GLY A 305 -29.99 -7.73 23.76
C GLY A 305 -29.38 -6.36 23.46
N GLY A 306 -29.22 -6.03 22.18
CA GLY A 306 -28.54 -4.82 21.72
C GLY A 306 -29.24 -3.52 22.13
N VAL A 307 -28.46 -2.51 22.51
CA VAL A 307 -28.93 -1.19 22.97
C VAL A 307 -28.42 -0.10 22.02
N GLN A 308 -29.28 0.86 21.66
CA GLN A 308 -28.87 2.00 20.85
C GLN A 308 -27.99 2.93 21.70
N PRO A 309 -26.80 3.34 21.22
CA PRO A 309 -25.95 4.27 21.93
C PRO A 309 -26.65 5.58 22.32
N GLY A 310 -26.46 6.00 23.58
CA GLY A 310 -27.05 7.20 24.16
C GLY A 310 -28.55 7.11 24.49
N SER A 311 -29.18 5.93 24.38
CA SER A 311 -30.62 5.75 24.65
C SER A 311 -30.95 5.21 26.03
N LEU A 312 -29.96 4.70 26.77
CA LEU A 312 -30.15 3.97 28.01
C LEU A 312 -30.28 4.90 29.23
N SER A 313 -31.26 4.61 30.08
CA SER A 313 -31.43 5.18 31.42
C SER A 313 -31.82 4.08 32.40
N VAL A 314 -31.24 4.11 33.61
CA VAL A 314 -31.57 3.20 34.72
C VAL A 314 -31.94 4.03 35.95
N ALA A 315 -33.14 3.82 36.49
CA ALA A 315 -33.63 4.54 37.66
C ALA A 315 -33.99 3.59 38.80
N ARG A 316 -33.65 3.97 40.04
CA ARG A 316 -34.10 3.31 41.28
C ARG A 316 -33.98 4.26 42.45
N GLY A 317 -35.04 4.38 43.26
CA GLY A 317 -35.00 5.05 44.56
C GLY A 317 -34.55 6.53 44.51
N GLY A 318 -34.92 7.27 43.47
CA GLY A 318 -34.52 8.67 43.26
C GLY A 318 -33.15 8.87 42.61
N VAL A 319 -32.38 7.80 42.39
CA VAL A 319 -31.14 7.83 41.61
C VAL A 319 -31.45 7.49 40.15
N THR A 320 -30.96 8.31 39.23
CA THR A 320 -31.00 8.05 37.79
C THR A 320 -29.59 8.01 37.24
N VAL A 321 -29.29 6.97 36.47
CA VAL A 321 -28.05 6.77 35.74
C VAL A 321 -28.36 6.84 34.25
N VAL A 322 -27.68 7.71 33.51
CA VAL A 322 -27.89 7.93 32.08
C VAL A 322 -26.65 7.54 31.29
N ASP A 323 -26.85 6.92 30.14
CA ASP A 323 -25.77 6.62 29.21
C ASP A 323 -25.34 7.86 28.42
N LYS A 324 -24.03 8.09 28.36
CA LYS A 324 -23.38 9.12 27.54
C LYS A 324 -22.15 8.54 26.84
N GLY A 325 -22.38 7.82 25.75
CA GLY A 325 -21.31 7.36 24.86
C GLY A 325 -20.52 6.19 25.44
N GLY A 326 -21.22 5.22 26.04
CA GLY A 326 -20.62 4.02 26.63
C GLY A 326 -20.27 4.17 28.11
N ARG A 327 -20.40 5.39 28.65
CA ARG A 327 -20.23 5.70 30.07
C ARG A 327 -21.59 5.93 30.72
N LEU A 328 -21.75 5.37 31.91
CA LEU A 328 -22.92 5.56 32.75
C LEU A 328 -22.66 6.72 33.71
N LEU A 329 -23.51 7.75 33.67
CA LEU A 329 -23.37 8.95 34.49
C LEU A 329 -24.50 9.06 35.51
N SER A 330 -24.15 9.37 36.77
CA SER A 330 -25.11 9.76 37.80
C SER A 330 -24.79 11.17 38.28
N ALA A 331 -25.77 12.09 38.24
CA ALA A 331 -25.57 13.50 38.56
C ALA A 331 -24.34 14.14 37.88
N GLY A 332 -23.99 13.68 36.67
CA GLY A 332 -22.84 14.15 35.89
C GLY A 332 -21.50 13.47 36.17
N SER A 333 -21.41 12.61 37.20
CA SER A 333 -20.21 11.83 37.52
C SER A 333 -20.21 10.46 36.85
N ASP A 334 -19.04 9.97 36.41
CA ASP A 334 -18.87 8.63 35.83
C ASP A 334 -18.98 7.55 36.90
N VAL A 335 -19.91 6.62 36.71
CA VAL A 335 -20.28 5.58 37.69
C VAL A 335 -20.29 4.17 37.09
N GLY A 336 -19.90 4.02 35.82
CA GLY A 336 -19.91 2.71 35.15
C GLY A 336 -19.83 2.79 33.62
N ILE A 337 -20.01 1.64 32.98
CA ILE A 337 -19.96 1.47 31.52
C ILE A 337 -21.15 0.64 31.02
N VAL A 338 -21.47 0.79 29.73
CA VAL A 338 -22.40 -0.07 29.01
C VAL A 338 -21.73 -0.69 27.78
N ASP A 339 -21.86 -2.01 27.66
CA ASP A 339 -21.62 -2.75 26.42
C ASP A 339 -22.94 -2.82 25.64
N TYR A 340 -23.00 -2.07 24.54
CA TYR A 340 -24.19 -1.96 23.71
C TYR A 340 -24.54 -3.23 22.94
N ASP A 341 -23.57 -4.09 22.66
CA ASP A 341 -23.77 -5.27 21.81
C ASP A 341 -24.45 -6.37 22.61
N ASN A 342 -23.96 -6.56 23.85
CA ASN A 342 -24.47 -7.57 24.77
C ASN A 342 -25.57 -7.02 25.70
N GLY A 343 -25.76 -5.70 25.72
CA GLY A 343 -26.64 -5.01 26.65
C GLY A 343 -26.22 -5.24 28.11
N LEU A 344 -24.91 -5.21 28.39
CA LEU A 344 -24.34 -5.44 29.72
C LEU A 344 -23.92 -4.12 30.35
N LEU A 345 -24.42 -3.85 31.55
CA LEU A 345 -24.07 -2.68 32.35
C LEU A 345 -23.19 -3.11 33.51
N SER A 346 -22.13 -2.36 33.76
CA SER A 346 -21.21 -2.57 34.87
C SER A 346 -20.98 -1.27 35.62
N LEU A 347 -21.08 -1.29 36.95
CA LEU A 347 -20.81 -0.11 37.78
C LEU A 347 -19.36 -0.06 38.22
N SER A 348 -18.78 1.14 38.25
CA SER A 348 -17.54 1.43 38.97
C SER A 348 -17.82 1.96 40.39
N THR A 349 -19.04 2.43 40.66
CA THR A 349 -19.48 2.94 41.96
C THR A 349 -20.88 2.43 42.31
N ASN A 350 -21.11 2.01 43.57
CA ASN A 350 -22.40 1.48 44.05
C ASN A 350 -23.46 2.58 44.26
N VAL A 351 -23.84 3.28 43.20
CA VAL A 351 -24.80 4.40 43.26
C VAL A 351 -26.22 4.00 43.65
N PHE A 352 -26.58 2.73 43.50
CA PHE A 352 -27.88 2.18 43.92
C PHE A 352 -27.83 1.45 45.28
N GLY A 353 -26.71 1.54 46.00
CA GLY A 353 -26.43 0.75 47.21
C GLY A 353 -26.09 -0.72 46.90
N THR A 354 -25.99 -1.55 47.92
CA THR A 354 -25.61 -2.98 47.82
C THR A 354 -26.77 -3.96 47.97
N ALA A 355 -27.96 -3.48 48.31
CA ALA A 355 -29.15 -4.30 48.45
C ALA A 355 -29.89 -4.47 47.12
N SER A 356 -30.51 -5.64 46.94
CA SER A 356 -31.40 -5.92 45.80
C SER A 356 -32.57 -4.93 45.77
N GLY A 357 -33.02 -4.57 44.57
CA GLY A 357 -34.26 -3.81 44.37
C GLY A 357 -34.66 -3.72 42.91
N THR A 358 -35.81 -3.11 42.66
CA THR A 358 -36.36 -2.96 41.30
C THR A 358 -35.74 -1.76 40.61
N HIS A 359 -35.11 -2.02 39.48
CA HIS A 359 -34.53 -1.04 38.57
C HIS A 359 -35.45 -0.85 37.36
N GLU A 360 -35.78 0.40 37.06
CA GLU A 360 -36.47 0.79 35.85
C GLU A 360 -35.44 1.09 34.76
N LEU A 361 -35.47 0.32 33.67
CA LEU A 361 -34.64 0.50 32.51
C LEU A 361 -35.47 1.09 31.38
N VAL A 362 -34.99 2.18 30.79
CA VAL A 362 -35.52 2.74 29.55
C VAL A 362 -34.40 2.69 28.52
N TYR A 363 -34.62 2.04 27.38
CA TYR A 363 -33.62 1.93 26.32
C TYR A 363 -34.28 1.74 24.95
N THR A 364 -33.56 2.04 23.86
CA THR A 364 -34.02 1.70 22.51
C THR A 364 -33.29 0.43 22.05
N PRO A 365 -33.99 -0.68 21.77
CA PRO A 365 -33.37 -1.89 21.21
C PRO A 365 -32.70 -1.59 19.87
N SER A 366 -31.50 -2.12 19.65
CA SER A 366 -30.74 -1.89 18.42
C SER A 366 -30.28 -3.19 17.76
N ALA A 367 -30.21 -3.17 16.43
CA ALA A 367 -29.63 -4.21 15.60
C ALA A 367 -28.30 -3.74 15.01
N ARG A 368 -27.45 -4.67 14.55
CA ARG A 368 -26.15 -4.37 13.94
C ARG A 368 -26.02 -4.95 12.54
N PRO A 369 -26.69 -4.36 11.54
CA PRO A 369 -26.44 -4.71 10.14
C PRO A 369 -25.02 -4.27 9.72
N VAL A 370 -24.52 -4.87 8.64
CA VAL A 370 -23.32 -4.38 7.96
C VAL A 370 -23.63 -3.03 7.32
N VAL A 371 -22.83 -2.03 7.63
CA VAL A 371 -22.90 -0.69 7.06
C VAL A 371 -21.58 -0.34 6.43
N VAL A 372 -21.60 0.17 5.20
CA VAL A 372 -20.41 0.75 4.57
C VAL A 372 -20.47 2.25 4.70
N ASN A 373 -19.39 2.87 5.17
CA ASN A 373 -19.36 4.32 5.29
C ASN A 373 -19.30 5.01 3.91
N GLU A 374 -19.92 6.17 3.84
CA GLU A 374 -19.73 7.17 2.80
C GLU A 374 -18.81 8.27 3.32
N SER A 375 -18.28 9.08 2.41
CA SER A 375 -17.35 10.15 2.76
C SER A 375 -17.68 11.45 2.05
N ILE A 376 -17.46 12.55 2.76
CA ILE A 376 -17.43 13.91 2.20
C ILE A 376 -16.12 14.59 2.60
N GLY A 377 -15.62 15.49 1.76
CA GLY A 377 -14.36 16.20 2.03
C GLY A 377 -14.48 17.70 1.82
N LEU A 378 -14.26 18.46 2.88
CA LEU A 378 -14.24 19.92 2.85
C LEU A 378 -12.84 20.43 2.54
N ALA A 379 -12.68 21.14 1.42
CA ALA A 379 -11.39 21.70 1.02
C ALA A 379 -10.91 22.79 1.99
N VAL A 380 -9.63 22.73 2.36
CA VAL A 380 -8.95 23.77 3.15
C VAL A 380 -8.16 24.66 2.19
N THR A 381 -8.59 25.90 2.03
CA THR A 381 -7.95 26.93 1.20
C THR A 381 -7.37 28.02 2.08
N ALA A 382 -6.44 28.83 1.54
CA ALA A 382 -5.88 29.97 2.27
C ALA A 382 -6.97 30.95 2.75
N GLN A 383 -8.08 31.06 2.03
CA GLN A 383 -9.20 31.95 2.35
C GLN A 383 -10.14 31.40 3.43
N ASN A 384 -10.27 30.07 3.55
CA ASN A 384 -11.20 29.46 4.49
C ASN A 384 -10.52 28.75 5.68
N GLN A 385 -9.19 28.75 5.74
CA GLN A 385 -8.39 28.13 6.80
C GLN A 385 -8.79 28.67 8.17
N ARG A 386 -9.29 27.79 9.04
CA ARG A 386 -9.73 28.12 10.40
C ARG A 386 -9.79 26.86 11.28
N MET A 387 -9.85 27.07 12.60
CA MET A 387 -10.02 25.97 13.57
C MET A 387 -11.47 25.52 13.73
N SER A 388 -12.45 26.42 13.54
CA SER A 388 -13.86 26.12 13.77
C SER A 388 -14.59 25.76 12.47
N TRP A 389 -15.19 24.58 12.42
CA TRP A 389 -15.91 24.08 11.25
C TRP A 389 -17.35 23.73 11.60
N VAL A 390 -18.28 24.15 10.75
CA VAL A 390 -19.71 23.82 10.86
C VAL A 390 -20.19 23.40 9.48
N PHE A 391 -20.81 22.23 9.40
CA PHE A 391 -21.40 21.68 8.18
C PHE A 391 -22.51 20.69 8.53
N THR A 392 -23.33 20.32 7.55
CA THR A 392 -24.44 19.37 7.76
C THR A 392 -24.25 18.14 6.89
N LEU A 393 -24.45 16.98 7.50
CA LEU A 393 -24.46 15.66 6.86
C LEU A 393 -25.91 15.26 6.61
N ASP A 394 -26.26 15.04 5.35
CA ASP A 394 -27.61 14.64 4.93
C ASP A 394 -27.50 13.44 3.95
N PRO A 395 -27.98 12.24 4.32
CA PRO A 395 -28.70 11.91 5.56
C PRO A 395 -27.82 11.97 6.82
N PRO A 396 -28.41 12.16 8.02
CA PRO A 396 -27.65 12.21 9.26
C PRO A 396 -26.92 10.88 9.53
N PRO A 397 -25.75 10.92 10.19
CA PRO A 397 -25.00 9.72 10.55
C PRO A 397 -25.77 8.78 11.48
N LEU A 398 -25.60 7.47 11.29
CA LEU A 398 -25.86 6.48 12.32
C LEU A 398 -24.97 6.74 13.54
N ARG A 399 -25.52 6.48 14.72
CA ARG A 399 -24.83 6.75 16.00
C ARG A 399 -23.53 5.97 16.10
N GLY A 400 -22.45 6.65 16.48
CA GLY A 400 -21.12 6.07 16.68
C GLY A 400 -20.37 5.75 15.38
N THR A 401 -20.83 6.22 14.22
CA THR A 401 -20.19 5.92 12.92
C THR A 401 -19.36 7.06 12.36
N LEU A 402 -19.58 8.30 12.83
CA LEU A 402 -18.90 9.47 12.28
C LEU A 402 -17.45 9.53 12.73
N GLN A 403 -16.55 9.53 11.74
CA GLN A 403 -15.13 9.82 11.88
C GLN A 403 -14.76 11.04 11.05
N ILE A 404 -13.95 11.93 11.61
CA ILE A 404 -13.49 13.14 10.93
C ILE A 404 -11.96 13.16 10.93
N SER A 405 -11.36 13.21 9.75
CA SER A 405 -9.91 13.34 9.59
C SER A 405 -9.55 14.75 9.14
N PHE A 406 -8.46 15.31 9.68
CA PHE A 406 -7.88 16.57 9.22
C PHE A 406 -6.35 16.50 9.27
N ARG A 407 -5.67 17.32 8.47
CA ARG A 407 -4.20 17.39 8.43
C ARG A 407 -3.71 18.71 9.03
N ALA A 408 -2.74 18.66 9.92
CA ALA A 408 -2.06 19.84 10.45
C ALA A 408 -0.56 19.53 10.66
N LEU A 409 0.31 20.47 10.30
CA LEU A 409 1.77 20.32 10.35
C LEU A 409 2.26 19.08 9.59
N GLY A 410 1.60 18.75 8.47
CA GLY A 410 1.91 17.60 7.64
C GLY A 410 1.36 16.26 8.14
N ARG A 411 0.77 16.20 9.35
CA ARG A 411 0.26 14.96 9.97
C ARG A 411 -1.26 14.88 10.01
N TRP A 412 -1.81 13.69 9.79
CA TRP A 412 -3.24 13.39 9.91
C TRP A 412 -3.66 13.10 11.35
N TYR A 413 -4.78 13.70 11.75
CA TYR A 413 -5.47 13.49 13.02
C TYR A 413 -6.89 13.00 12.76
N VAL A 414 -7.44 12.19 13.67
CA VAL A 414 -8.79 11.63 13.57
C VAL A 414 -9.58 11.96 14.83
N LEU A 415 -10.80 12.46 14.64
CA LEU A 415 -11.82 12.66 15.66
C LEU A 415 -12.95 11.67 15.43
N THR A 416 -13.47 11.06 16.49
CA THR A 416 -14.54 10.05 16.41
C THR A 416 -15.72 10.45 17.28
N GLU A 417 -16.92 10.19 16.78
CA GLU A 417 -18.18 10.40 17.50
C GLU A 417 -18.50 9.17 18.39
N ASP A 418 -18.87 9.39 19.65
CA ASP A 418 -18.97 8.33 20.68
C ASP A 418 -20.37 7.67 20.82
N GLY A 419 -21.33 8.05 19.98
CA GLY A 419 -22.73 7.61 19.99
C GLY A 419 -23.67 8.56 20.76
N SER A 420 -23.13 9.48 21.55
CA SER A 420 -23.91 10.51 22.28
C SER A 420 -24.11 11.80 21.49
N GLY A 421 -23.44 11.92 20.33
CA GLY A 421 -23.28 13.15 19.57
C GLY A 421 -21.99 13.89 19.93
N ALA A 422 -21.19 13.44 20.90
CA ALA A 422 -19.91 14.08 21.22
C ALA A 422 -18.80 13.55 20.30
N ILE A 423 -18.00 14.46 19.73
CA ILE A 423 -16.89 14.15 18.84
C ILE A 423 -15.58 14.45 19.58
N ARG A 424 -14.66 13.48 19.64
CA ARG A 424 -13.40 13.60 20.38
C ARG A 424 -12.23 12.98 19.63
N GLY A 425 -11.04 13.58 19.80
CA GLY A 425 -9.79 12.94 19.41
C GLY A 425 -9.33 11.88 20.40
N GLY A 426 -8.39 11.03 19.96
CA GLY A 426 -7.70 10.10 20.87
C GLY A 426 -6.92 10.81 21.98
N ASP A 427 -6.53 12.06 21.73
CA ASP A 427 -6.05 13.02 22.72
C ASP A 427 -6.94 14.29 22.66
N SER A 428 -7.22 14.88 23.82
CA SER A 428 -8.02 16.11 23.92
C SER A 428 -7.44 17.30 23.12
N SER A 429 -6.12 17.31 22.91
CA SER A 429 -5.41 18.33 22.13
C SER A 429 -5.67 18.24 20.62
N PHE A 430 -6.24 17.15 20.10
CA PHE A 430 -6.52 17.02 18.66
C PHE A 430 -7.78 17.79 18.24
N GLY A 431 -8.66 18.08 19.18
CA GLY A 431 -9.91 18.79 18.93
C GLY A 431 -11.14 18.07 19.47
N ALA A 432 -12.26 18.78 19.45
CA ALA A 432 -13.54 18.31 19.96
C ALA A 432 -14.70 18.91 19.17
N GLY A 433 -15.88 18.32 19.30
CA GLY A 433 -17.07 18.84 18.67
C GLY A 433 -18.34 18.12 19.06
N THR A 434 -19.41 18.43 18.33
CA THR A 434 -20.74 17.85 18.52
C THR A 434 -21.43 17.58 17.19
N LEU A 435 -22.16 16.47 17.13
CA LEU A 435 -23.11 16.09 16.09
C LEU A 435 -24.53 16.16 16.65
N ASN A 436 -25.42 16.87 15.97
CA ASN A 436 -26.86 16.81 16.21
C ASN A 436 -27.49 15.77 15.28
N TYR A 437 -27.93 14.63 15.81
CA TYR A 437 -28.55 13.58 15.00
C TYR A 437 -29.89 13.96 14.37
N ALA A 438 -30.60 14.96 14.90
CA ALA A 438 -31.88 15.39 14.34
C ALA A 438 -31.69 16.21 13.06
N THR A 439 -30.62 17.01 12.98
CA THR A 439 -30.35 17.89 11.83
C THR A 439 -29.17 17.43 10.99
N GLY A 440 -28.36 16.49 11.46
CA GLY A 440 -27.08 16.10 10.84
C GLY A 440 -25.97 17.15 10.99
N THR A 441 -26.20 18.22 11.77
CA THR A 441 -25.24 19.33 11.89
C THR A 441 -24.06 18.94 12.76
N VAL A 442 -22.86 19.10 12.21
CA VAL A 442 -21.58 18.89 12.87
C VAL A 442 -20.98 20.26 13.21
N THR A 443 -20.54 20.44 14.45
CA THR A 443 -19.75 21.61 14.90
C THR A 443 -18.44 21.10 15.49
N LEU A 444 -17.31 21.59 14.99
CA LEU A 444 -15.96 21.15 15.36
C LEU A 444 -15.08 22.33 15.74
N THR A 445 -14.19 22.10 16.68
CA THR A 445 -13.00 22.91 16.93
C THR A 445 -11.77 22.01 16.83
N LEU A 446 -10.96 22.22 15.81
CA LEU A 446 -9.72 21.49 15.58
C LEU A 446 -8.64 21.94 16.57
N GLY A 447 -7.76 21.02 16.97
CA GLY A 447 -6.65 21.31 17.88
C GLY A 447 -5.54 22.19 17.31
N ALA A 448 -5.42 22.23 15.98
CA ALA A 448 -4.43 23.02 15.26
C ALA A 448 -5.03 23.57 13.96
N MET A 449 -4.39 24.59 13.38
CA MET A 449 -4.79 25.12 12.09
C MET A 449 -4.57 24.05 11.00
N PRO A 450 -5.59 23.69 10.19
CA PRO A 450 -5.42 22.67 9.18
C PRO A 450 -4.57 23.17 8.01
N ASP A 451 -3.80 22.29 7.38
CA ASP A 451 -2.89 22.66 6.29
C ASP A 451 -3.66 23.09 5.03
N VAL A 452 -3.25 24.19 4.39
CA VAL A 452 -3.82 24.64 3.11
C VAL A 452 -3.56 23.58 2.02
N GLY A 453 -4.54 23.31 1.17
CA GLY A 453 -4.50 22.24 0.17
C GLY A 453 -5.00 20.88 0.69
N SER A 454 -5.09 20.70 2.01
CA SER A 454 -5.67 19.50 2.61
C SER A 454 -7.21 19.51 2.67
N ARG A 455 -7.81 18.50 3.30
CA ARG A 455 -9.26 18.40 3.50
C ARG A 455 -9.65 18.01 4.92
N ILE A 456 -10.81 18.50 5.35
CA ILE A 456 -11.57 17.94 6.48
C ILE A 456 -12.45 16.82 5.91
N ILE A 457 -12.12 15.57 6.20
CA ILE A 457 -12.79 14.40 5.64
C ILE A 457 -13.73 13.81 6.69
N ALA A 458 -15.03 13.83 6.45
CA ALA A 458 -16.03 13.17 7.30
C ALA A 458 -16.47 11.86 6.65
N ALA A 459 -16.27 10.74 7.34
CA ALA A 459 -16.70 9.41 6.94
C ALA A 459 -17.74 8.87 7.93
N TYR A 460 -18.88 8.39 7.45
CA TYR A 460 -20.00 7.97 8.30
C TYR A 460 -20.94 7.00 7.58
N GLY A 461 -21.78 6.26 8.31
CA GLY A 461 -22.87 5.49 7.71
C GLY A 461 -24.18 6.27 7.74
N GLY A 462 -24.78 6.56 6.58
CA GLY A 462 -26.05 7.29 6.50
C GLY A 462 -27.24 6.49 7.04
N ALA A 463 -28.13 7.14 7.81
CA ALA A 463 -29.26 6.46 8.46
C ALA A 463 -30.43 6.07 7.52
N ALA A 464 -30.53 6.66 6.32
CA ALA A 464 -31.72 6.56 5.48
C ALA A 464 -32.04 5.17 4.92
N ALA A 465 -31.05 4.28 4.82
CA ALA A 465 -31.22 2.89 4.35
C ALA A 465 -31.68 1.92 5.46
N PHE A 466 -31.94 2.44 6.66
CA PHE A 466 -32.19 1.65 7.87
C PHE A 466 -33.42 2.17 8.62
N ARG A 467 -34.26 1.26 9.11
CA ARG A 467 -35.49 1.62 9.84
C ARG A 467 -36.04 0.46 10.67
N PRO A 468 -36.89 0.72 11.68
CA PRO A 468 -37.64 -0.35 12.36
C PRO A 468 -38.53 -1.13 11.38
N ALA A 469 -38.57 -2.45 11.48
CA ALA A 469 -39.38 -3.31 10.60
C ALA A 469 -40.89 -3.02 10.73
N ALA A 470 -41.33 -2.47 11.86
CA ALA A 470 -42.71 -2.07 12.09
C ALA A 470 -43.16 -0.86 11.24
N SER A 471 -42.24 -0.08 10.66
CA SER A 471 -42.59 1.02 9.75
C SER A 471 -42.74 0.59 8.29
N VAL A 472 -42.49 -0.70 7.99
CA VAL A 472 -42.65 -1.27 6.65
C VAL A 472 -44.13 -1.58 6.42
N PRO A 473 -44.75 -1.06 5.33
CA PRO A 473 -46.14 -1.37 4.98
C PRO A 473 -46.36 -2.88 4.76
N VAL A 474 -47.57 -3.36 5.06
CA VAL A 474 -47.96 -4.77 4.92
C VAL A 474 -48.70 -4.99 3.60
N GLU A 475 -48.39 -6.05 2.86
CA GLU A 475 -49.07 -6.40 1.60
C GLU A 475 -50.21 -7.44 1.79
N GLY A 476 -51.36 -7.24 1.13
CA GLY A 476 -52.48 -8.18 1.00
C GLY A 476 -53.45 -8.28 2.20
N PRO A 477 -54.30 -9.34 2.30
CA PRO A 477 -55.30 -9.45 3.37
C PRO A 477 -54.57 -9.77 4.67
N GLY A 478 -54.19 -8.72 5.39
CA GLY A 478 -53.35 -8.78 6.58
C GLY A 478 -54.03 -9.60 7.67
N LEU A 479 -53.41 -10.70 8.07
CA LEU A 479 -53.58 -11.16 9.44
C LEU A 479 -52.53 -10.46 10.28
N PRO A 480 -52.87 -9.94 11.48
CA PRO A 480 -51.88 -9.39 12.39
C PRO A 480 -50.78 -10.42 12.66
N VAL A 481 -49.58 -9.95 13.00
CA VAL A 481 -48.47 -10.83 13.36
C VAL A 481 -48.91 -11.72 14.51
N ALA A 482 -48.78 -13.03 14.33
CA ALA A 482 -49.12 -14.03 15.33
C ALA A 482 -48.27 -15.28 15.09
N ALA A 483 -47.91 -15.97 16.17
CA ALA A 483 -47.21 -17.23 16.14
C ALA A 483 -48.13 -18.29 15.53
N GLU A 484 -47.65 -18.98 14.50
CA GLU A 484 -48.46 -19.91 13.71
C GLU A 484 -47.74 -21.23 13.46
N ARG A 485 -48.48 -22.31 13.27
CA ARG A 485 -47.95 -23.57 12.74
C ARG A 485 -48.27 -23.65 11.25
N LEU A 486 -47.24 -23.71 10.42
CA LEU A 486 -47.39 -24.09 9.02
C LEU A 486 -47.51 -25.61 8.91
N VAL A 487 -48.57 -26.08 8.24
CA VAL A 487 -48.87 -27.50 8.02
C VAL A 487 -49.06 -27.72 6.53
N ASN A 488 -48.35 -28.71 5.97
CA ASN A 488 -48.51 -29.12 4.58
C ASN A 488 -49.15 -30.51 4.55
N PHE A 489 -50.15 -30.66 3.68
CA PHE A 489 -50.85 -31.91 3.41
C PHE A 489 -50.36 -32.48 2.07
N PRO A 490 -50.32 -33.81 1.92
CA PRO A 490 -49.87 -34.46 0.69
C PRO A 490 -50.83 -34.29 -0.50
N HIS A 491 -52.03 -33.74 -0.26
CA HIS A 491 -53.09 -33.62 -1.25
C HIS A 491 -53.75 -32.23 -1.20
N THR A 492 -54.32 -31.83 -2.33
CA THR A 492 -55.16 -30.65 -2.45
C THR A 492 -56.43 -30.80 -1.59
N ILE A 493 -56.75 -29.75 -0.84
CA ILE A 493 -57.89 -29.72 0.08
C ILE A 493 -59.14 -29.30 -0.69
N LYS A 494 -60.26 -29.98 -0.46
CA LYS A 494 -61.57 -29.53 -0.96
C LYS A 494 -62.02 -28.28 -0.17
N PRO A 495 -62.37 -27.17 -0.84
CA PRO A 495 -62.82 -25.97 -0.15
C PRO A 495 -63.99 -26.19 0.81
N GLY A 496 -63.90 -25.65 2.03
CA GLY A 496 -64.93 -25.73 3.07
C GLY A 496 -65.01 -27.07 3.82
N SER A 497 -64.11 -28.02 3.56
CA SER A 497 -64.18 -29.38 4.15
C SER A 497 -63.34 -29.58 5.40
N LEU A 498 -62.44 -28.65 5.72
CA LEU A 498 -61.42 -28.83 6.75
C LEU A 498 -61.99 -28.54 8.15
N THR A 499 -61.85 -29.51 9.05
CA THR A 499 -62.19 -29.42 10.48
C THR A 499 -61.00 -29.84 11.34
N LEU A 500 -60.65 -29.01 12.32
CA LEU A 500 -59.53 -29.20 13.24
C LEU A 500 -60.07 -29.43 14.65
N THR A 501 -59.59 -30.45 15.33
CA THR A 501 -59.93 -30.73 16.73
C THR A 501 -58.66 -31.01 17.53
N TRP A 502 -58.57 -30.43 18.73
CA TRP A 502 -57.48 -30.69 19.67
C TRP A 502 -57.97 -30.55 21.11
N ASN A 503 -57.14 -30.99 22.05
CA ASN A 503 -57.41 -30.83 23.48
C ASN A 503 -56.18 -30.25 24.17
N ASP A 504 -56.34 -29.09 24.78
CA ASP A 504 -55.30 -28.37 25.55
C ASP A 504 -55.63 -28.30 27.06
N GLY A 505 -56.47 -29.22 27.53
CA GLY A 505 -57.14 -29.17 28.82
C GLY A 505 -58.63 -28.84 28.68
N ILE A 506 -59.00 -28.22 27.56
CA ILE A 506 -60.38 -28.00 27.09
C ILE A 506 -60.48 -28.54 25.65
N ALA A 507 -61.63 -29.13 25.29
CA ALA A 507 -61.87 -29.55 23.91
C ALA A 507 -62.03 -28.32 23.00
N ARG A 508 -61.23 -28.26 21.93
CA ARG A 508 -61.17 -27.14 20.99
C ARG A 508 -61.52 -27.57 19.58
N THR A 509 -62.19 -26.71 18.82
CA THR A 509 -62.54 -26.97 17.41
C THR A 509 -62.39 -25.72 16.54
N ALA A 510 -61.86 -25.90 15.33
CA ALA A 510 -61.85 -24.86 14.30
C ALA A 510 -62.24 -25.43 12.94
N THR A 511 -62.96 -24.66 12.13
CA THR A 511 -63.48 -25.09 10.82
C THR A 511 -63.10 -24.09 9.74
N ASP A 512 -62.88 -24.58 8.54
CA ASP A 512 -62.64 -23.76 7.36
C ASP A 512 -63.94 -23.12 6.83
N SER A 513 -63.86 -21.83 6.51
CA SER A 513 -64.90 -21.05 5.87
C SER A 513 -64.26 -20.16 4.81
N ALA A 514 -64.40 -20.54 3.54
CA ALA A 514 -63.88 -19.79 2.38
C ALA A 514 -62.38 -19.45 2.47
N GLY A 515 -61.56 -20.37 2.98
CA GLY A 515 -60.11 -20.25 3.00
C GLY A 515 -59.57 -19.61 4.28
N ALA A 516 -60.45 -19.33 5.24
CA ALA A 516 -60.10 -18.85 6.57
C ALA A 516 -60.63 -19.79 7.65
N LEU A 517 -59.84 -20.00 8.72
CA LEU A 517 -60.31 -20.73 9.88
C LEU A 517 -61.19 -19.86 10.78
N THR A 518 -62.27 -20.45 11.30
CA THR A 518 -63.16 -19.89 12.31
C THR A 518 -63.27 -20.84 13.52
N GLY A 519 -63.67 -20.33 14.68
CA GLY A 519 -63.74 -21.11 15.94
C GLY A 519 -62.57 -20.81 16.89
N ASP A 520 -62.02 -21.86 17.52
CA ASP A 520 -60.92 -21.76 18.50
C ASP A 520 -59.55 -21.44 17.87
N ALA A 521 -59.47 -21.43 16.55
CA ALA A 521 -58.30 -20.98 15.80
C ALA A 521 -58.69 -20.06 14.66
N ARG A 522 -57.75 -19.19 14.29
CA ARG A 522 -57.73 -18.43 13.05
C ARG A 522 -56.66 -19.04 12.14
N GLY A 523 -56.60 -18.56 10.90
CA GLY A 523 -55.64 -19.08 9.94
C GLY A 523 -56.11 -18.94 8.51
N LEU A 524 -55.23 -19.32 7.59
CA LEU A 524 -55.53 -19.37 6.16
C LEU A 524 -55.35 -20.81 5.66
N VAL A 525 -56.26 -21.23 4.79
CA VAL A 525 -56.22 -22.51 4.10
C VAL A 525 -55.93 -22.24 2.62
N HIS A 526 -54.81 -22.76 2.14
CA HIS A 526 -54.43 -22.71 0.73
C HIS A 526 -54.78 -24.05 0.08
N TYR A 527 -55.98 -24.11 -0.50
CA TYR A 527 -56.57 -25.36 -0.96
C TYR A 527 -55.74 -26.10 -2.00
N ALA A 528 -55.42 -25.46 -3.12
CA ALA A 528 -54.60 -26.03 -4.19
C ALA A 528 -53.21 -26.43 -3.71
N ALA A 529 -52.64 -25.67 -2.78
CA ALA A 529 -51.34 -25.95 -2.18
C ALA A 529 -51.36 -27.13 -1.18
N GLY A 530 -52.54 -27.52 -0.71
CA GLY A 530 -52.64 -28.42 0.43
C GLY A 530 -51.96 -27.84 1.67
N GLN A 531 -52.06 -26.53 1.94
CA GLN A 531 -51.34 -25.90 3.04
C GLN A 531 -52.28 -25.19 4.02
N LEU A 532 -51.98 -25.28 5.30
CA LEU A 532 -52.70 -24.62 6.39
C LEU A 532 -51.73 -23.78 7.22
N ARG A 533 -52.11 -22.52 7.46
CA ARG A 533 -51.49 -21.65 8.47
C ARG A 533 -52.35 -21.67 9.72
N PHE A 534 -52.06 -22.58 10.65
CA PHE A 534 -52.83 -22.77 11.87
C PHE A 534 -52.41 -21.76 12.95
N ARG A 535 -53.35 -20.92 13.39
CA ARG A 535 -53.15 -19.92 14.46
C ARG A 535 -54.18 -20.11 15.56
N PRO A 536 -53.91 -20.93 16.58
CA PRO A 536 -54.86 -21.11 17.68
C PRO A 536 -55.06 -19.77 18.41
N ASN A 537 -56.29 -19.45 18.82
CA ASN A 537 -56.57 -18.18 19.52
C ASN A 537 -55.82 -18.08 20.87
N VAL A 538 -55.48 -19.23 21.43
CA VAL A 538 -54.66 -19.41 22.62
C VAL A 538 -53.64 -20.51 22.31
N LEU A 539 -52.36 -20.27 22.58
CA LEU A 539 -51.29 -21.24 22.30
C LEU A 539 -51.46 -22.50 23.17
N PRO A 540 -51.58 -23.70 22.57
CA PRO A 540 -51.58 -24.95 23.32
C PRO A 540 -50.17 -25.26 23.86
N ALA A 541 -50.05 -26.26 24.73
CA ALA A 541 -48.73 -26.70 25.19
C ALA A 541 -47.87 -27.22 24.01
N PRO A 542 -46.55 -27.00 24.02
CA PRO A 542 -45.65 -27.65 23.08
C PRO A 542 -45.88 -29.17 23.08
N GLY A 543 -46.08 -29.76 21.91
CA GLY A 543 -46.38 -31.19 21.75
C GLY A 543 -47.87 -31.55 21.66
N THR A 544 -48.80 -30.58 21.77
CA THR A 544 -50.23 -30.85 21.55
C THR A 544 -50.48 -31.37 20.13
N VAL A 545 -51.21 -32.48 20.03
CA VAL A 545 -51.59 -33.10 18.76
C VAL A 545 -52.93 -32.53 18.30
N VAL A 546 -52.97 -32.05 17.06
CA VAL A 546 -54.19 -31.57 16.39
C VAL A 546 -54.62 -32.64 15.37
N THR A 547 -55.87 -33.06 15.47
CA THR A 547 -56.49 -33.96 14.50
C THR A 547 -57.24 -33.14 13.45
N VAL A 548 -56.97 -33.42 12.19
CA VAL A 548 -57.56 -32.79 11.01
C VAL A 548 -58.49 -33.81 10.35
N ALA A 549 -59.75 -33.43 10.12
CA ALA A 549 -60.66 -34.12 9.22
C ALA A 549 -60.84 -33.25 7.96
N VAL A 550 -60.69 -33.85 6.78
CA VAL A 550 -60.67 -33.10 5.52
C VAL A 550 -61.10 -33.97 4.34
N ASP A 551 -61.77 -33.37 3.36
CA ASP A 551 -62.01 -34.00 2.06
C ASP A 551 -60.94 -33.53 1.07
N THR A 552 -60.54 -34.39 0.13
CA THR A 552 -59.52 -34.06 -0.87
C THR A 552 -60.13 -33.78 -2.24
N ALA A 553 -59.52 -32.88 -2.99
CA ALA A 553 -59.84 -32.61 -4.39
C ALA A 553 -58.64 -32.91 -5.30
N ALA A 554 -58.88 -33.01 -6.61
CA ALA A 554 -57.84 -33.22 -7.60
C ALA A 554 -57.08 -31.89 -7.78
N GLY A 555 -55.79 -31.88 -7.49
CA GLY A 555 -54.93 -30.74 -7.76
C GLY A 555 -54.66 -30.57 -9.25
N GLN A 556 -54.72 -29.34 -9.74
CA GLN A 556 -54.33 -28.98 -11.10
C GLN A 556 -53.17 -28.00 -11.04
N VAL A 557 -52.08 -28.28 -11.74
CA VAL A 557 -50.97 -27.34 -11.97
C VAL A 557 -50.80 -27.16 -13.47
N LEU A 558 -50.84 -25.92 -13.95
CA LEU A 558 -50.84 -25.59 -15.37
C LEU A 558 -49.81 -24.49 -15.66
N SER A 559 -49.19 -24.57 -16.82
CA SER A 559 -48.34 -23.51 -17.38
C SER A 559 -48.96 -23.02 -18.67
N ILE A 560 -49.44 -21.76 -18.70
CA ILE A 560 -49.95 -21.13 -19.91
C ILE A 560 -48.83 -20.29 -20.51
N ALA A 561 -48.30 -20.76 -21.64
CA ALA A 561 -47.15 -20.13 -22.30
C ALA A 561 -47.41 -18.66 -22.64
N ASN A 562 -48.56 -18.39 -23.27
CA ASN A 562 -48.98 -17.05 -23.69
C ASN A 562 -50.48 -16.86 -23.44
N PHE A 563 -50.88 -15.62 -23.16
CA PHE A 563 -52.27 -15.17 -23.20
C PHE A 563 -52.77 -15.10 -24.64
N THR A 564 -54.08 -15.35 -24.80
CA THR A 564 -54.81 -14.98 -26.00
C THR A 564 -55.09 -13.48 -25.95
N ASP A 565 -54.82 -12.78 -27.06
CA ASP A 565 -54.97 -11.33 -27.17
C ASP A 565 -56.42 -10.91 -27.50
N GLY A 566 -56.86 -9.81 -26.90
CA GLY A 566 -58.19 -9.23 -27.01
C GLY A 566 -58.30 -7.91 -26.23
N ALA A 567 -59.51 -7.55 -25.77
CA ALA A 567 -59.71 -6.40 -24.89
C ALA A 567 -59.03 -6.57 -23.51
N ALA A 568 -58.91 -7.81 -23.05
CA ALA A 568 -58.16 -8.25 -21.88
C ALA A 568 -57.34 -9.51 -22.26
N TRP A 569 -56.34 -9.86 -21.47
CA TRP A 569 -55.62 -11.13 -21.62
C TRP A 569 -56.53 -12.28 -21.21
N SER A 570 -56.72 -13.28 -22.06
CA SER A 570 -57.54 -14.45 -21.74
C SER A 570 -56.77 -15.77 -21.83
N PHE A 571 -57.15 -16.73 -20.99
CA PHE A 571 -56.59 -18.08 -20.94
C PHE A 571 -57.54 -19.03 -20.20
N SER A 572 -57.31 -20.33 -20.31
CA SER A 572 -58.12 -21.36 -19.66
C SER A 572 -57.28 -22.23 -18.76
N LEU A 573 -57.85 -22.63 -17.63
CA LEU A 573 -57.31 -23.64 -16.72
C LEU A 573 -57.63 -25.09 -17.16
N GLY A 574 -58.25 -25.28 -18.33
CA GLY A 574 -58.44 -26.61 -18.92
C GLY A 574 -59.58 -27.45 -18.35
N GLY A 575 -60.42 -26.89 -17.48
CA GLY A 575 -61.61 -27.57 -16.94
C GLY A 575 -62.23 -26.86 -15.73
N PRO A 576 -63.30 -27.41 -15.13
CA PRO A 576 -63.93 -26.85 -13.94
C PRO A 576 -62.99 -26.81 -12.73
N VAL A 577 -63.04 -25.71 -11.97
CA VAL A 577 -62.24 -25.47 -10.75
C VAL A 577 -63.14 -24.98 -9.62
N LYS A 578 -62.72 -25.14 -8.36
CA LYS A 578 -63.52 -24.76 -7.19
C LYS A 578 -63.27 -23.30 -6.79
N ALA A 579 -64.32 -22.65 -6.27
CA ALA A 579 -64.22 -21.33 -5.64
C ALA A 579 -63.22 -21.31 -4.48
N ASN A 580 -62.50 -20.19 -4.34
CA ASN A 580 -61.41 -19.92 -3.40
C ASN A 580 -60.14 -20.77 -3.58
N SER A 581 -60.07 -21.63 -4.59
CA SER A 581 -58.99 -22.61 -4.74
C SER A 581 -57.88 -22.23 -5.72
N VAL A 582 -58.04 -21.13 -6.47
CA VAL A 582 -57.18 -20.77 -7.58
C VAL A 582 -56.10 -19.78 -7.16
N GLU A 583 -54.87 -20.09 -7.51
CA GLU A 583 -53.71 -19.22 -7.35
C GLU A 583 -52.88 -19.22 -8.63
N LEU A 584 -52.48 -18.03 -9.05
CA LEU A 584 -51.79 -17.75 -10.28
C LEU A 584 -50.52 -16.95 -10.00
N ALA A 585 -49.50 -17.23 -10.79
CA ALA A 585 -48.31 -16.42 -10.94
C ALA A 585 -48.35 -15.76 -12.31
N ILE A 586 -48.38 -14.43 -12.35
CA ILE A 586 -48.42 -13.69 -13.61
C ILE A 586 -47.21 -12.78 -13.68
N VAL A 587 -46.53 -12.75 -14.82
CA VAL A 587 -45.41 -11.83 -15.01
C VAL A 587 -45.95 -10.42 -15.31
N ALA A 588 -45.56 -9.45 -14.50
CA ALA A 588 -45.92 -8.04 -14.70
C ALA A 588 -44.68 -7.15 -14.62
N GLN A 589 -44.76 -5.94 -15.15
CA GLN A 589 -43.70 -4.93 -15.13
C GLN A 589 -44.24 -3.61 -14.59
N TYR A 590 -43.46 -2.94 -13.74
CA TYR A 590 -43.78 -1.63 -13.17
C TYR A 590 -42.51 -0.79 -13.00
N PRO A 591 -42.63 0.54 -12.97
CA PRO A 591 -41.49 1.42 -12.72
C PRO A 591 -41.03 1.37 -11.26
N ILE A 592 -39.72 1.16 -11.05
CA ILE A 592 -39.05 1.37 -9.75
C ILE A 592 -38.12 2.58 -9.84
N ARG A 593 -38.10 3.40 -8.78
CA ARG A 593 -37.23 4.56 -8.64
C ARG A 593 -35.80 4.09 -8.34
N ILE A 594 -34.85 4.28 -9.25
CA ILE A 594 -33.43 3.91 -9.06
C ILE A 594 -32.51 5.11 -8.81
N PHE A 595 -32.91 6.29 -9.29
CA PHE A 595 -32.22 7.58 -9.13
C PHE A 595 -33.27 8.70 -9.14
N PRO A 596 -33.00 9.90 -8.62
CA PRO A 596 -33.98 10.99 -8.64
C PRO A 596 -34.51 11.24 -10.05
N GLY A 597 -35.84 11.20 -10.22
CA GLY A 597 -36.50 11.39 -11.52
C GLY A 597 -36.28 10.27 -12.55
N LEU A 598 -35.56 9.21 -12.23
CA LEU A 598 -35.28 8.08 -13.12
C LEU A 598 -35.93 6.80 -12.61
N ASP A 599 -36.88 6.31 -13.39
CA ASP A 599 -37.52 5.02 -13.14
C ASP A 599 -36.96 3.96 -14.10
N LYS A 600 -36.70 2.76 -13.55
CA LYS A 600 -36.34 1.57 -14.33
C LYS A 600 -37.56 0.65 -14.38
N PRO A 601 -38.00 0.19 -15.55
CA PRO A 601 -39.15 -0.68 -15.64
C PRO A 601 -38.72 -2.09 -15.26
N THR A 602 -39.21 -2.60 -14.13
CA THR A 602 -38.75 -3.87 -13.57
C THR A 602 -39.86 -4.90 -13.54
N LYS A 603 -39.51 -6.12 -13.94
CA LYS A 603 -40.42 -7.26 -14.01
C LYS A 603 -40.54 -7.93 -12.64
N LEU A 604 -41.70 -8.45 -12.30
CA LEU A 604 -41.95 -9.26 -11.12
C LEU A 604 -42.92 -10.41 -11.46
N SER A 605 -42.87 -11.49 -10.69
CA SER A 605 -43.94 -12.49 -10.66
C SER A 605 -44.98 -12.07 -9.64
N LEU A 606 -46.15 -11.64 -10.11
CA LEU A 606 -47.27 -11.19 -9.30
C LEU A 606 -48.11 -12.38 -8.85
N ARG A 607 -48.35 -12.48 -7.54
CA ARG A 607 -49.29 -13.44 -6.96
C ARG A 607 -50.72 -12.96 -7.17
N VAL A 608 -51.54 -13.78 -7.81
CA VAL A 608 -52.97 -13.53 -8.03
C VAL A 608 -53.77 -14.72 -7.51
N PHE A 609 -54.92 -14.48 -6.90
CA PHE A 609 -55.77 -15.51 -6.32
C PHE A 609 -57.24 -15.15 -6.47
N ASP A 610 -58.14 -16.13 -6.44
CA ASP A 610 -59.57 -15.86 -6.55
C ASP A 610 -60.23 -15.54 -5.20
N ASP A 611 -61.36 -14.83 -5.24
CA ASP A 611 -62.15 -14.44 -4.05
C ASP A 611 -63.37 -15.34 -3.79
N GLY A 612 -63.53 -16.41 -4.56
CA GLY A 612 -64.70 -17.28 -4.52
C GLY A 612 -65.98 -16.70 -5.14
N ALA A 613 -65.99 -15.42 -5.50
CA ALA A 613 -67.11 -14.71 -6.12
C ALA A 613 -66.90 -14.48 -7.63
N GLY A 614 -65.85 -15.07 -8.22
CA GLY A 614 -65.54 -14.99 -9.64
C GLY A 614 -64.56 -13.87 -10.00
N ASN A 615 -63.97 -13.17 -9.02
CA ASN A 615 -62.92 -12.19 -9.26
C ASN A 615 -61.53 -12.80 -9.01
N LEU A 616 -60.55 -12.36 -9.78
CA LEU A 616 -59.13 -12.58 -9.53
C LEU A 616 -58.55 -11.31 -8.91
N LEU A 617 -57.83 -11.47 -7.80
CA LEU A 617 -57.26 -10.40 -6.99
C LEU A 617 -55.74 -10.48 -6.98
N ALA A 618 -55.07 -9.34 -7.14
CA ALA A 618 -53.64 -9.17 -6.92
C ALA A 618 -53.38 -8.65 -5.49
N ALA A 619 -52.35 -9.20 -4.83
CA ALA A 619 -51.86 -8.65 -3.57
C ALA A 619 -51.29 -7.25 -3.79
N ASN A 620 -51.56 -6.34 -2.85
CA ASN A 620 -51.15 -4.94 -2.93
C ASN A 620 -50.99 -4.35 -1.51
N VAL A 621 -50.24 -3.25 -1.38
CA VAL A 621 -50.11 -2.53 -0.11
C VAL A 621 -51.48 -1.95 0.28
N ASP A 622 -51.84 -2.06 1.56
CA ASP A 622 -53.13 -1.67 2.17
C ASP A 622 -54.33 -2.57 1.86
N ALA A 623 -54.60 -2.88 0.58
CA ALA A 623 -55.74 -3.71 0.17
C ALA A 623 -55.54 -4.35 -1.20
N ASN A 624 -56.07 -5.57 -1.39
CA ASN A 624 -56.03 -6.31 -2.66
C ASN A 624 -56.73 -5.55 -3.79
N LEU A 625 -56.24 -5.72 -5.03
CA LEU A 625 -56.82 -5.10 -6.23
C LEU A 625 -57.42 -6.15 -7.15
N THR A 626 -58.62 -5.90 -7.69
CA THR A 626 -59.20 -6.77 -8.72
C THR A 626 -58.42 -6.64 -10.03
N ILE A 627 -57.82 -7.73 -10.49
CA ILE A 627 -57.01 -7.79 -11.71
C ILE A 627 -57.72 -8.52 -12.86
N GLY A 628 -58.75 -9.30 -12.55
CA GLY A 628 -59.39 -10.16 -13.54
C GLY A 628 -60.63 -10.87 -13.02
N SER A 629 -61.08 -11.86 -13.79
CA SER A 629 -62.23 -12.71 -13.45
C SER A 629 -61.97 -14.18 -13.79
N ILE A 630 -62.70 -15.07 -13.13
CA ILE A 630 -62.66 -16.51 -13.33
C ILE A 630 -64.07 -17.13 -13.36
N ASN A 631 -64.31 -18.04 -14.31
CA ASN A 631 -65.50 -18.86 -14.36
C ASN A 631 -65.21 -20.28 -13.85
N TYR A 632 -65.72 -20.61 -12.67
CA TYR A 632 -65.49 -21.90 -12.01
C TYR A 632 -66.03 -23.12 -12.78
N ALA A 633 -67.06 -22.96 -13.61
CA ALA A 633 -67.69 -24.07 -14.31
C ALA A 633 -66.83 -24.60 -15.48
N ASN A 634 -65.96 -23.78 -16.06
CA ASN A 634 -65.14 -24.16 -17.22
C ASN A 634 -63.67 -23.70 -17.14
N GLY A 635 -63.26 -23.03 -16.06
CA GLY A 635 -61.89 -22.58 -15.82
C GLY A 635 -61.43 -21.43 -16.72
N GLN A 636 -62.34 -20.72 -17.41
CA GLN A 636 -61.98 -19.57 -18.23
C GLN A 636 -61.63 -18.36 -17.36
N CYS A 637 -60.50 -17.72 -17.66
CA CYS A 637 -59.96 -16.59 -16.91
C CYS A 637 -59.71 -15.38 -17.83
N THR A 638 -59.90 -14.18 -17.29
CA THR A 638 -59.48 -12.92 -17.94
C THR A 638 -58.66 -12.07 -16.99
N ILE A 639 -57.64 -11.37 -17.50
CA ILE A 639 -56.73 -10.48 -16.75
C ILE A 639 -56.58 -9.16 -17.53
N VAL A 640 -56.61 -8.03 -16.82
CA VAL A 640 -56.37 -6.72 -17.44
C VAL A 640 -54.93 -6.61 -17.99
N LYS A 641 -54.75 -5.90 -19.11
CA LYS A 641 -53.40 -5.65 -19.66
C LYS A 641 -52.59 -4.70 -18.79
N THR A 642 -53.26 -3.75 -18.16
CA THR A 642 -52.67 -2.80 -17.22
C THR A 642 -53.54 -2.71 -15.98
N LEU A 643 -52.97 -2.94 -14.80
CA LEU A 643 -53.62 -2.78 -13.51
C LEU A 643 -53.22 -1.44 -12.90
N ALA A 644 -54.19 -0.55 -12.71
CA ALA A 644 -54.00 0.73 -12.02
C ALA A 644 -54.10 0.57 -10.50
N GLY A 645 -53.51 1.51 -9.75
CA GLY A 645 -53.65 1.57 -8.29
C GLY A 645 -52.69 0.66 -7.52
N PHE A 646 -51.77 -0.03 -8.18
CA PHE A 646 -50.76 -0.85 -7.51
C PHE A 646 -49.80 0.03 -6.71
N LYS A 647 -49.69 -0.24 -5.42
CA LYS A 647 -48.85 0.48 -4.49
C LYS A 647 -47.59 -0.34 -4.24
N SER A 648 -46.44 0.31 -4.44
CA SER A 648 -45.12 -0.27 -4.20
C SER A 648 -44.32 0.68 -3.32
N GLU A 649 -43.74 0.14 -2.25
CA GLU A 649 -42.79 0.87 -1.44
C GLU A 649 -41.44 0.96 -2.15
N GLN A 650 -40.87 2.16 -2.26
CA GLN A 650 -39.62 2.40 -3.00
C GLN A 650 -38.71 3.39 -2.26
N PRO A 651 -37.37 3.31 -2.43
CA PRO A 651 -36.46 4.28 -1.87
C PRO A 651 -36.63 5.65 -2.53
N VAL A 652 -36.54 6.70 -1.72
CA VAL A 652 -36.47 8.09 -2.18
C VAL A 652 -35.01 8.49 -2.29
N PHE A 653 -34.61 8.95 -3.47
CA PHE A 653 -33.31 9.55 -3.69
C PHE A 653 -33.48 11.06 -3.89
N GLN A 654 -32.57 11.84 -3.29
CA GLN A 654 -32.55 13.28 -3.43
C GLN A 654 -31.13 13.77 -3.76
N LYS A 655 -31.06 14.90 -4.47
CA LYS A 655 -29.83 15.65 -4.68
C LYS A 655 -29.59 16.53 -3.45
N VAL A 656 -28.53 16.26 -2.71
CA VAL A 656 -28.13 17.02 -1.52
C VAL A 656 -26.94 17.92 -1.84
N VAL A 657 -26.90 19.09 -1.20
CA VAL A 657 -25.76 20.01 -1.21
C VAL A 657 -25.42 20.30 0.24
N PRO A 658 -24.28 19.81 0.77
CA PRO A 658 -23.87 20.13 2.13
C PRO A 658 -23.73 21.64 2.33
N LEU A 659 -24.30 22.17 3.41
CA LEU A 659 -24.21 23.58 3.78
C LEU A 659 -22.73 24.01 3.86
N GLY A 660 -22.30 24.89 2.94
CA GLY A 660 -20.93 25.42 2.87
C GLY A 660 -20.10 25.00 1.66
N GLN A 661 -20.64 24.23 0.70
CA GLN A 661 -19.96 23.84 -0.55
C GLN A 661 -20.88 23.88 -1.78
N GLY A 662 -20.27 23.96 -2.97
CA GLY A 662 -20.97 23.96 -4.28
C GLY A 662 -21.19 22.57 -4.89
N ASP A 663 -20.53 21.52 -4.39
CA ASP A 663 -20.73 20.16 -4.89
C ASP A 663 -22.03 19.55 -4.39
N SER A 664 -22.63 18.71 -5.24
CA SER A 664 -23.86 18.00 -4.89
C SER A 664 -23.68 16.49 -5.00
N TYR A 665 -24.51 15.75 -4.27
CA TYR A 665 -24.47 14.29 -4.22
C TYR A 665 -25.88 13.73 -4.34
N ILE A 666 -26.02 12.52 -4.86
CA ILE A 666 -27.27 11.77 -4.82
C ILE A 666 -27.24 10.82 -3.62
N LYS A 667 -28.16 11.03 -2.69
CA LYS A 667 -28.29 10.21 -1.47
C LYS A 667 -29.68 9.64 -1.36
N GLN A 668 -29.79 8.47 -0.73
CA GLN A 668 -31.07 7.97 -0.26
C GLN A 668 -31.52 8.85 0.92
N ALA A 669 -32.76 9.35 0.86
CA ALA A 669 -33.37 10.20 1.89
C ALA A 669 -34.34 9.42 2.79
N GLY A 670 -34.87 8.31 2.29
CA GLY A 670 -35.85 7.49 2.99
C GLY A 670 -36.61 6.58 2.03
N TYR A 671 -37.91 6.40 2.30
CA TYR A 671 -38.82 5.54 1.55
C TYR A 671 -40.15 6.22 1.34
N GLU A 672 -40.83 5.89 0.24
CA GLU A 672 -42.18 6.34 -0.08
C GLU A 672 -43.02 5.17 -0.61
N VAL A 673 -44.35 5.24 -0.42
CA VAL A 673 -45.29 4.33 -1.08
C VAL A 673 -45.79 4.99 -2.35
N ARG A 674 -45.37 4.49 -3.51
CA ARG A 674 -45.78 5.00 -4.82
C ARG A 674 -46.97 4.22 -5.34
N THR A 675 -47.95 4.93 -5.87
CA THR A 675 -49.00 4.31 -6.70
C THR A 675 -48.54 4.31 -8.16
N VAL A 676 -48.44 3.12 -8.75
CA VAL A 676 -47.94 2.88 -10.11
C VAL A 676 -48.92 1.99 -10.89
N SER A 677 -48.75 1.94 -12.20
CA SER A 677 -49.46 0.98 -13.06
C SER A 677 -48.59 -0.26 -13.28
N LEU A 678 -49.19 -1.44 -13.09
CA LEU A 678 -48.59 -2.73 -13.44
C LEU A 678 -49.00 -3.13 -14.85
N ASN A 679 -48.03 -3.37 -15.74
CA ASN A 679 -48.27 -3.88 -17.08
C ASN A 679 -48.09 -5.39 -17.09
N VAL A 680 -49.16 -6.14 -17.37
CA VAL A 680 -49.13 -7.60 -17.45
C VAL A 680 -48.49 -8.03 -18.77
N LEU A 681 -47.41 -8.80 -18.68
CA LEU A 681 -46.62 -9.23 -19.82
C LEU A 681 -47.18 -10.54 -20.41
N ASN A 682 -47.16 -10.64 -21.75
CA ASN A 682 -47.53 -11.87 -22.45
C ASN A 682 -46.27 -12.68 -22.81
N GLY A 683 -46.09 -13.83 -22.17
CA GLY A 683 -44.99 -14.76 -22.43
C GLY A 683 -44.08 -15.01 -21.23
N ALA A 684 -43.08 -15.88 -21.42
CA ALA A 684 -42.03 -16.13 -20.45
C ALA A 684 -41.28 -14.82 -20.14
N GLY A 685 -41.02 -14.53 -18.87
CA GLY A 685 -40.29 -13.33 -18.44
C GLY A 685 -38.83 -13.22 -18.92
N GLY A 686 -38.35 -14.18 -19.74
CA GLY A 686 -37.00 -14.30 -20.30
C GLY A 686 -36.13 -15.29 -19.51
N ALA A 687 -35.52 -16.28 -20.18
CA ALA A 687 -34.53 -17.18 -19.57
C ALA A 687 -33.14 -16.52 -19.60
N GLY A 688 -32.54 -16.27 -18.43
CA GLY A 688 -31.18 -15.72 -18.30
C GLY A 688 -31.06 -14.26 -17.84
N GLU A 689 -32.17 -13.56 -17.58
CA GLU A 689 -32.14 -12.21 -17.02
C GLU A 689 -32.18 -12.25 -15.48
N VAL A 690 -31.22 -11.57 -14.83
CA VAL A 690 -30.88 -11.57 -13.38
C VAL A 690 -32.01 -11.03 -12.47
N GLY A 691 -33.28 -10.95 -12.91
CA GLY A 691 -34.32 -10.18 -12.24
C GLY A 691 -35.60 -10.91 -11.81
N LEU A 692 -35.92 -12.10 -12.32
CA LEU A 692 -37.12 -12.83 -11.91
C LEU A 692 -36.76 -13.90 -10.88
N PHE A 693 -36.62 -13.43 -9.62
CA PHE A 693 -36.50 -14.28 -8.44
C PHE A 693 -37.73 -15.19 -8.33
N VAL A 694 -37.51 -16.43 -7.89
CA VAL A 694 -38.60 -17.36 -7.54
C VAL A 694 -39.17 -16.89 -6.21
N PRO A 695 -40.35 -16.25 -6.18
CA PRO A 695 -40.85 -15.68 -4.95
C PRO A 695 -41.13 -16.80 -3.93
N ALA A 696 -41.02 -16.51 -2.63
CA ALA A 696 -41.14 -17.55 -1.62
C ALA A 696 -42.54 -18.21 -1.54
N TRP A 697 -43.56 -17.62 -2.17
CA TRP A 697 -44.88 -18.21 -2.33
C TRP A 697 -44.99 -19.16 -3.54
N ALA A 698 -44.02 -19.17 -4.44
CA ALA A 698 -44.00 -20.02 -5.61
C ALA A 698 -43.96 -21.50 -5.22
N TRP A 699 -44.77 -22.30 -5.92
CA TRP A 699 -44.80 -23.75 -5.76
C TRP A 699 -43.98 -24.48 -6.82
N TRP A 700 -43.33 -23.74 -7.71
CA TRP A 700 -42.45 -24.26 -8.75
C TRP A 700 -40.99 -23.87 -8.43
N GLU A 701 -40.06 -24.62 -9.01
CA GLU A 701 -38.63 -24.34 -8.91
C GLU A 701 -38.14 -23.57 -10.15
N GLY A 702 -37.18 -22.67 -9.96
CA GLY A 702 -36.58 -21.89 -11.04
C GLY A 702 -37.45 -20.73 -11.57
N SER A 703 -36.89 -19.96 -12.49
CA SER A 703 -37.55 -18.77 -13.04
C SER A 703 -38.84 -19.12 -13.78
N GLN A 704 -39.85 -18.27 -13.66
CA GLN A 704 -41.13 -18.44 -14.35
C GLN A 704 -40.95 -18.38 -15.88
N THR A 705 -41.20 -19.51 -16.56
CA THR A 705 -41.02 -19.68 -18.02
C THR A 705 -42.31 -19.53 -18.83
N ALA A 706 -43.43 -19.17 -18.20
CA ALA A 706 -44.74 -19.06 -18.83
C ALA A 706 -45.43 -17.76 -18.41
N ALA A 707 -46.30 -17.21 -19.25
CA ALA A 707 -47.09 -16.02 -18.91
C ALA A 707 -47.90 -16.20 -17.62
N VAL A 708 -48.43 -17.42 -17.42
CA VAL A 708 -49.08 -17.85 -16.19
C VAL A 708 -48.56 -19.20 -15.74
N MET A 709 -48.24 -19.30 -14.45
CA MET A 709 -48.21 -20.59 -13.75
C MET A 709 -49.39 -20.61 -12.79
N ALA A 710 -50.26 -21.62 -12.89
CA ALA A 710 -51.49 -21.71 -12.12
C ALA A 710 -51.51 -22.98 -11.27
N ARG A 711 -52.07 -22.89 -10.07
CA ARG A 711 -52.51 -24.03 -9.27
C ARG A 711 -53.97 -23.86 -8.85
N ALA A 712 -54.76 -24.92 -8.90
CA ALA A 712 -56.18 -24.90 -8.55
C ALA A 712 -56.65 -26.24 -7.97
N ALA A 713 -57.79 -26.24 -7.26
CA ALA A 713 -58.50 -27.46 -6.90
C ALA A 713 -59.63 -27.75 -7.90
N GLY A 714 -59.64 -28.97 -8.45
CA GLY A 714 -60.63 -29.46 -9.41
C GLY A 714 -61.73 -30.30 -8.77
N ALA A 715 -62.01 -31.48 -9.35
CA ALA A 715 -63.05 -32.38 -8.88
C ALA A 715 -62.75 -32.99 -7.49
N ASP A 716 -63.80 -33.34 -6.74
CA ASP A 716 -63.68 -34.03 -5.46
C ASP A 716 -63.12 -35.45 -5.70
N VAL A 717 -62.20 -35.91 -4.86
CA VAL A 717 -61.50 -37.20 -5.03
C VAL A 717 -61.82 -38.20 -3.92
N ALA A 718 -61.80 -37.77 -2.66
CA ALA A 718 -62.07 -38.62 -1.51
C ALA A 718 -62.65 -37.80 -0.34
N ALA A 719 -63.55 -38.41 0.43
CA ALA A 719 -64.18 -37.78 1.59
C ALA A 719 -63.67 -38.39 2.91
N GLY A 720 -63.72 -37.61 4.00
CA GLY A 720 -63.49 -38.08 5.36
C GLY A 720 -62.05 -38.54 5.67
N GLN A 721 -61.04 -37.96 5.03
CA GLN A 721 -59.64 -38.24 5.36
C GLN A 721 -59.28 -37.66 6.73
N SER A 722 -58.44 -38.37 7.49
CA SER A 722 -57.96 -37.91 8.79
C SER A 722 -56.44 -37.85 8.84
N PHE A 723 -55.91 -36.73 9.32
CA PHE A 723 -54.48 -36.48 9.49
C PHE A 723 -54.22 -35.91 10.88
N THR A 724 -53.00 -36.06 11.38
CA THR A 724 -52.59 -35.43 12.64
C THR A 724 -51.30 -34.65 12.45
N PHE A 725 -51.19 -33.50 13.12
CA PHE A 725 -49.91 -32.81 13.26
C PHE A 725 -49.70 -32.37 14.70
N THR A 726 -48.43 -32.23 15.07
CA THR A 726 -48.04 -31.78 16.41
C THR A 726 -47.68 -30.30 16.38
N VAL A 727 -48.13 -29.55 17.39
CA VAL A 727 -47.70 -28.17 17.64
C VAL A 727 -46.40 -28.21 18.45
N ASP A 728 -45.30 -28.57 17.78
CA ASP A 728 -43.94 -28.66 18.34
C ASP A 728 -43.07 -27.43 18.04
N ARG A 729 -43.50 -26.62 17.07
CA ARG A 729 -42.85 -25.38 16.65
C ARG A 729 -43.88 -24.36 16.18
N LEU A 730 -43.56 -23.09 16.33
CA LEU A 730 -44.31 -21.97 15.81
C LEU A 730 -43.40 -21.11 14.94
N THR A 731 -43.96 -20.45 13.95
CA THR A 731 -43.27 -19.48 13.10
C THR A 731 -43.84 -18.09 13.33
N LEU A 732 -42.95 -17.11 13.42
CA LEU A 732 -43.25 -15.69 13.51
C LEU A 732 -42.55 -14.95 12.37
N ARG A 733 -43.21 -13.92 11.84
CA ARG A 733 -42.64 -13.03 10.82
C ARG A 733 -42.62 -11.60 11.38
N PRO A 734 -41.43 -11.04 11.66
CA PRO A 734 -41.30 -9.77 12.37
C PRO A 734 -41.68 -8.54 11.55
N ALA A 735 -41.67 -8.65 10.22
CA ALA A 735 -42.39 -7.72 9.34
C ALA A 735 -43.75 -8.35 8.99
N GLY A 736 -44.85 -7.60 9.17
CA GLY A 736 -46.24 -8.08 9.15
C GLY A 736 -46.61 -8.97 7.96
N ARG A 737 -45.90 -8.78 6.85
CA ARG A 737 -45.69 -9.73 5.77
C ARG A 737 -44.59 -9.09 4.93
N THR A 738 -43.39 -9.64 4.92
CA THR A 738 -42.36 -9.15 4.00
C THR A 738 -42.88 -9.37 2.58
N VAL A 739 -42.80 -8.34 1.74
CA VAL A 739 -42.76 -8.44 0.28
C VAL A 739 -41.93 -9.68 -0.05
N ASP A 740 -42.52 -10.69 -0.69
CA ASP A 740 -41.77 -11.86 -1.11
C ASP A 740 -40.75 -11.37 -2.15
N ALA A 741 -39.51 -11.11 -1.67
CA ALA A 741 -38.51 -10.19 -2.22
C ALA A 741 -38.92 -8.70 -2.14
N GLY A 742 -38.02 -7.75 -1.86
CA GLY A 742 -38.32 -6.32 -2.06
C GLY A 742 -38.83 -6.05 -3.48
N PRO A 743 -39.24 -4.82 -3.83
CA PRO A 743 -39.59 -4.48 -5.22
C PRO A 743 -38.52 -5.10 -6.12
N ALA A 744 -38.90 -6.11 -6.93
CA ALA A 744 -37.94 -6.99 -7.64
C ALA A 744 -36.80 -6.12 -8.18
N GLY A 745 -35.61 -6.18 -7.57
CA GLY A 745 -34.59 -5.15 -7.76
C GLY A 745 -33.92 -4.59 -6.50
N TYR A 746 -34.51 -4.69 -5.29
CA TYR A 746 -33.87 -4.30 -4.02
C TYR A 746 -33.78 -5.44 -3.01
N SER A 747 -32.61 -5.58 -2.37
CA SER A 747 -32.31 -6.64 -1.42
C SER A 747 -32.32 -6.12 0.03
N TYR A 748 -33.28 -6.56 0.85
CA TYR A 748 -33.42 -6.18 2.26
C TYR A 748 -33.23 -7.37 3.20
N LEU A 749 -32.64 -7.11 4.36
CA LEU A 749 -32.48 -8.03 5.48
C LEU A 749 -33.24 -7.49 6.70
N VAL A 750 -33.80 -8.40 7.49
CA VAL A 750 -34.47 -8.08 8.75
C VAL A 750 -33.65 -8.64 9.91
N TYR A 751 -33.51 -7.87 10.99
CA TYR A 751 -32.71 -8.20 12.16
C TYR A 751 -33.59 -8.13 13.41
N PRO A 752 -34.31 -9.22 13.75
CA PRO A 752 -35.14 -9.27 14.94
C PRO A 752 -34.28 -9.21 16.20
N GLN A 753 -34.71 -8.46 17.21
CA GLN A 753 -33.99 -8.27 18.47
C GLN A 753 -34.72 -8.94 19.63
N GLU A 754 -35.97 -8.56 19.87
CA GLU A 754 -36.76 -9.11 20.97
C GLU A 754 -38.25 -9.07 20.70
N PHE A 755 -39.00 -9.90 21.42
CA PHE A 755 -40.47 -9.87 21.50
C PHE A 755 -40.94 -10.59 22.76
N THR A 756 -42.24 -10.47 23.08
CA THR A 756 -42.86 -11.17 24.21
C THR A 756 -44.07 -11.99 23.73
N LEU A 757 -44.22 -13.21 24.24
CA LEU A 757 -45.45 -14.01 24.10
C LEU A 757 -46.04 -14.27 25.49
N GLY A 758 -47.24 -13.75 25.74
CA GLY A 758 -47.80 -13.71 27.09
C GLY A 758 -46.92 -12.86 28.02
N ALA A 759 -46.37 -13.48 29.06
CA ALA A 759 -45.40 -12.85 29.97
C ALA A 759 -43.94 -13.26 29.70
N ALA A 760 -43.71 -14.23 28.79
CA ALA A 760 -42.38 -14.75 28.50
C ALA A 760 -41.68 -13.89 27.45
N ARG A 761 -40.45 -13.46 27.74
CA ARG A 761 -39.63 -12.62 26.85
C ARG A 761 -38.73 -13.50 25.99
N TYR A 762 -38.55 -13.12 24.74
CA TYR A 762 -37.65 -13.79 23.80
C TYR A 762 -36.65 -12.78 23.26
N VAL A 763 -35.38 -13.15 23.25
CA VAL A 763 -34.30 -12.31 22.74
C VAL A 763 -33.46 -13.11 21.75
N VAL A 764 -33.11 -12.46 20.64
CA VAL A 764 -32.28 -13.04 19.60
C VAL A 764 -30.81 -12.80 19.93
N ARG A 765 -30.02 -13.87 19.94
CA ARG A 765 -28.57 -13.83 20.08
C ARG A 765 -27.95 -14.46 18.83
N ALA A 766 -27.45 -13.60 17.93
CA ALA A 766 -27.07 -13.98 16.57
C ALA A 766 -28.24 -14.67 15.83
N THR A 767 -28.21 -16.00 15.68
CA THR A 767 -29.29 -16.78 15.05
C THR A 767 -30.10 -17.61 16.04
N ALA A 768 -29.72 -17.64 17.32
CA ALA A 768 -30.42 -18.39 18.36
C ALA A 768 -31.48 -17.53 19.04
N LEU A 769 -32.61 -18.13 19.39
CA LEU A 769 -33.66 -17.51 20.18
C LEU A 769 -33.60 -18.02 21.62
N VAL A 770 -33.52 -17.11 22.58
CA VAL A 770 -33.44 -17.42 24.01
C VAL A 770 -34.67 -16.84 24.72
N ARG A 771 -35.36 -17.67 25.50
CA ARG A 771 -36.52 -17.27 26.32
C ARG A 771 -36.09 -16.96 27.75
N ASP A 772 -36.67 -15.89 28.30
CA ASP A 772 -36.52 -15.40 29.66
C ASP A 772 -35.07 -15.30 30.13
N PRO A 773 -34.20 -14.54 29.43
CA PRO A 773 -32.81 -14.35 29.86
C PRO A 773 -32.76 -13.66 31.23
N LEU A 774 -32.01 -14.25 32.15
CA LEU A 774 -31.80 -13.76 33.50
C LEU A 774 -31.04 -12.44 33.46
N PRO A 775 -31.45 -11.43 34.26
CA PRO A 775 -30.77 -10.14 34.29
C PRO A 775 -29.41 -10.15 34.97
N THR A 776 -29.04 -11.23 35.67
CA THR A 776 -27.76 -11.37 36.39
C THR A 776 -26.67 -12.04 35.56
N SER A 777 -27.03 -12.91 34.61
CA SER A 777 -26.09 -13.67 33.79
C SER A 777 -26.33 -13.53 32.28
N GLY A 778 -27.50 -13.05 31.87
CA GLY A 778 -27.94 -13.04 30.47
C GLY A 778 -28.40 -14.41 29.95
N GLU A 779 -28.23 -15.48 30.72
CA GLU A 779 -28.59 -16.85 30.35
C GLU A 779 -30.10 -17.09 30.40
N GLY A 780 -30.64 -17.85 29.46
CA GLY A 780 -32.07 -18.20 29.41
C GLY A 780 -32.29 -19.58 28.79
N THR A 781 -33.55 -19.93 28.57
CA THR A 781 -33.91 -21.23 27.98
C THR A 781 -33.81 -21.17 26.44
N PRO A 782 -33.11 -22.08 25.76
CA PRO A 782 -33.17 -22.18 24.30
C PRO A 782 -34.60 -22.34 23.81
N ALA A 783 -35.02 -21.50 22.86
CA ALA A 783 -36.42 -21.39 22.46
C ALA A 783 -36.64 -21.34 20.95
N GLY A 784 -35.61 -21.54 20.14
CA GLY A 784 -35.72 -21.64 18.68
C GLY A 784 -34.59 -20.91 17.94
N THR A 785 -34.84 -20.51 16.70
CA THR A 785 -33.84 -19.92 15.80
C THR A 785 -34.44 -18.84 14.90
N VAL A 786 -33.56 -18.05 14.28
CA VAL A 786 -33.90 -17.03 13.27
C VAL A 786 -33.28 -17.43 11.94
N SER A 787 -34.05 -17.38 10.86
CA SER A 787 -33.60 -17.72 9.51
C SER A 787 -32.52 -16.76 9.02
N PHE A 788 -31.73 -17.19 8.02
CA PHE A 788 -30.85 -16.27 7.29
C PHE A 788 -31.66 -15.09 6.72
N GLY A 789 -31.16 -13.86 6.90
CA GLY A 789 -31.88 -12.63 6.58
C GLY A 789 -33.05 -12.25 7.50
N GLY A 790 -33.28 -13.02 8.57
CA GLY A 790 -34.17 -12.72 9.70
C GLY A 790 -35.66 -12.52 9.38
N GLN A 791 -36.12 -13.06 8.26
CA GLN A 791 -37.51 -12.97 7.82
C GLN A 791 -38.45 -13.93 8.55
N VAL A 792 -37.93 -15.04 9.10
CA VAL A 792 -38.70 -16.02 9.86
C VAL A 792 -38.00 -16.32 11.18
N ILE A 793 -38.78 -16.28 12.26
CA ILE A 793 -38.38 -16.72 13.60
C ILE A 793 -39.11 -18.04 13.86
N GLU A 794 -38.35 -19.12 14.12
CA GLU A 794 -38.89 -20.39 14.58
C GLU A 794 -38.82 -20.42 16.12
N VAL A 795 -39.95 -20.72 16.76
CA VAL A 795 -40.11 -20.80 18.21
C VAL A 795 -40.45 -22.23 18.58
N THR A 796 -39.62 -22.88 19.40
CA THR A 796 -39.77 -24.29 19.80
C THR A 796 -40.17 -24.46 21.27
N SER A 797 -40.22 -23.37 22.04
CA SER A 797 -40.56 -23.42 23.46
C SER A 797 -41.37 -22.18 23.87
N TRP A 798 -42.60 -22.37 24.35
CA TRP A 798 -43.49 -21.29 24.78
C TRP A 798 -44.40 -21.70 25.95
N PRO A 799 -44.93 -20.73 26.73
CA PRO A 799 -45.94 -21.02 27.75
C PRO A 799 -47.29 -21.37 27.13
N ALA A 800 -47.97 -22.39 27.64
CA ALA A 800 -49.33 -22.75 27.23
C ALA A 800 -50.36 -21.72 27.76
N GLY A 801 -51.51 -21.60 27.09
CA GLY A 801 -52.61 -20.77 27.56
C GLY A 801 -52.46 -19.27 27.27
N VAL A 802 -51.44 -18.85 26.51
CA VAL A 802 -51.18 -17.44 26.21
C VAL A 802 -51.63 -17.03 24.81
N SER A 803 -51.78 -15.72 24.57
CA SER A 803 -52.04 -15.18 23.23
C SER A 803 -50.91 -15.51 22.26
N PRO A 804 -51.20 -15.92 21.01
CA PRO A 804 -50.19 -16.13 19.96
C PRO A 804 -49.63 -14.81 19.39
N VAL A 805 -50.23 -13.66 19.70
CA VAL A 805 -49.83 -12.35 19.17
C VAL A 805 -48.65 -11.82 19.97
N PRO A 806 -47.47 -11.60 19.35
CA PRO A 806 -46.33 -11.04 20.06
C PRO A 806 -46.58 -9.58 20.45
N THR A 807 -46.11 -9.21 21.64
CA THR A 807 -46.04 -7.82 22.10
C THR A 807 -44.58 -7.36 22.18
N SER A 808 -44.35 -6.05 22.17
CA SER A 808 -43.00 -5.45 22.24
C SER A 808 -42.02 -6.03 21.22
N MET A 809 -42.49 -6.30 20.00
CA MET A 809 -41.67 -6.84 18.94
C MET A 809 -40.75 -5.74 18.37
N SER A 810 -39.44 -5.97 18.46
CA SER A 810 -38.40 -5.08 17.97
C SER A 810 -37.58 -5.79 16.90
N ALA A 811 -37.49 -5.18 15.71
CA ALA A 811 -36.69 -5.67 14.59
C ALA A 811 -36.26 -4.51 13.71
N ALA A 812 -35.04 -4.53 13.17
CA ALA A 812 -34.58 -3.54 12.20
C ALA A 812 -34.61 -4.10 10.77
N GLN A 813 -34.91 -3.26 9.78
CA GLN A 813 -34.72 -3.55 8.36
C GLN A 813 -33.49 -2.77 7.85
N ALA A 814 -32.67 -3.42 7.04
CA ALA A 814 -31.51 -2.82 6.39
C ALA A 814 -31.37 -3.31 4.94
N SER A 815 -30.73 -2.50 4.09
CA SER A 815 -30.25 -2.98 2.78
C SER A 815 -29.16 -4.05 2.95
N ALA A 816 -29.08 -4.98 2.00
CA ALA A 816 -27.89 -5.80 1.82
C ALA A 816 -26.65 -4.91 1.59
N GLY A 817 -25.48 -5.34 2.08
CA GLY A 817 -24.24 -4.58 1.96
C GLY A 817 -23.65 -4.55 0.54
N SER A 818 -23.86 -5.61 -0.23
CA SER A 818 -23.32 -5.77 -1.59
C SER A 818 -24.23 -6.65 -2.46
N GLY A 819 -23.93 -6.69 -3.76
CA GLY A 819 -24.68 -7.49 -4.74
C GLY A 819 -25.75 -6.68 -5.47
N SER A 820 -26.37 -7.33 -6.48
CA SER A 820 -27.42 -6.70 -7.28
C SER A 820 -28.60 -6.28 -6.39
N GLY A 821 -28.98 -5.00 -6.48
CA GLY A 821 -30.05 -4.43 -5.66
C GLY A 821 -29.65 -3.96 -4.26
N SER A 822 -28.35 -3.88 -3.96
CA SER A 822 -27.89 -3.12 -2.79
C SER A 822 -28.19 -1.63 -2.96
N LEU A 823 -28.71 -1.01 -1.89
CA LEU A 823 -28.92 0.42 -1.78
C LEU A 823 -27.73 1.14 -1.12
N GLN A 824 -26.69 0.41 -0.68
CA GLN A 824 -25.45 1.00 -0.15
C GLN A 824 -24.56 1.46 -1.32
N LEU A 825 -25.06 2.46 -2.05
CA LEU A 825 -24.42 3.05 -3.22
C LEU A 825 -23.82 4.42 -2.91
N VAL A 826 -22.69 4.72 -3.53
CA VAL A 826 -22.03 6.03 -3.47
C VAL A 826 -21.75 6.56 -4.87
N ASP A 827 -21.83 7.87 -5.04
CA ASP A 827 -21.50 8.59 -6.28
C ASP A 827 -20.24 9.47 -6.15
N ALA A 828 -19.70 9.54 -4.94
CA ALA A 828 -18.45 10.20 -4.63
C ALA A 828 -17.70 9.44 -3.54
N ALA A 829 -16.38 9.56 -3.54
CA ALA A 829 -15.52 9.09 -2.47
C ALA A 829 -14.39 10.08 -2.24
N THR A 830 -14.21 10.54 -1.00
CA THR A 830 -13.09 11.39 -0.60
C THR A 830 -12.40 10.78 0.59
N PHE A 831 -11.12 10.42 0.45
CA PHE A 831 -10.39 9.71 1.49
C PHE A 831 -8.91 10.09 1.52
N ARG A 832 -8.26 9.78 2.63
CA ARG A 832 -6.81 9.85 2.77
C ARG A 832 -6.21 8.45 2.60
N THR A 833 -5.06 8.39 1.95
CA THR A 833 -4.28 7.16 1.85
C THR A 833 -3.53 6.88 3.15
N ALA A 834 -3.08 5.63 3.31
CA ALA A 834 -2.36 5.18 4.50
C ALA A 834 -0.97 5.81 4.67
N VAL A 835 -0.34 6.23 3.56
CA VAL A 835 0.97 6.87 3.52
C VAL A 835 0.89 8.10 2.63
N ALA A 836 1.54 9.18 3.03
CA ALA A 836 1.74 10.38 2.22
C ALA A 836 3.20 10.86 2.43
N PRO A 837 3.90 11.33 1.40
CA PRO A 837 3.46 11.45 0.00
C PRO A 837 3.42 10.11 -0.76
N LEU A 838 2.67 10.10 -1.85
CA LEU A 838 2.50 8.99 -2.80
C LEU A 838 3.35 9.21 -4.04
N MET A 839 3.84 8.13 -4.65
CA MET A 839 4.54 8.17 -5.93
C MET A 839 3.57 8.63 -7.03
N SER A 840 3.97 9.66 -7.77
CA SER A 840 3.20 10.17 -8.91
C SER A 840 2.94 9.06 -9.93
N GLY A 841 1.70 8.98 -10.42
CA GLY A 841 1.24 7.97 -11.37
C GLY A 841 1.09 6.54 -10.81
N ALA A 842 1.39 6.31 -9.52
CA ALA A 842 1.30 4.98 -8.91
C ALA A 842 -0.04 4.69 -8.22
N PHE A 843 -1.07 5.53 -8.43
CA PHE A 843 -2.39 5.37 -7.80
C PHE A 843 -3.40 4.75 -8.77
N SER A 844 -4.05 3.67 -8.33
CA SER A 844 -5.18 3.05 -9.05
C SER A 844 -6.35 2.75 -8.11
N VAL A 845 -7.55 2.70 -8.69
CA VAL A 845 -8.83 2.53 -8.00
C VAL A 845 -9.70 1.53 -8.78
N ALA A 846 -10.40 0.67 -8.05
CA ALA A 846 -11.34 -0.30 -8.60
C ALA A 846 -12.67 -0.31 -7.81
N GLY A 847 -13.74 -0.74 -8.46
CA GLY A 847 -15.07 -0.88 -7.86
C GLY A 847 -16.08 -1.55 -8.77
N THR A 848 -17.32 -1.69 -8.29
CA THR A 848 -18.44 -2.29 -9.02
C THR A 848 -19.61 -1.31 -9.12
N TRP A 849 -20.13 -1.07 -10.31
CA TRP A 849 -21.32 -0.24 -10.55
C TRP A 849 -22.58 -0.86 -9.92
N SER A 850 -23.65 -0.07 -9.78
CA SER A 850 -24.94 -0.50 -9.24
C SER A 850 -25.61 -1.65 -10.00
N ASP A 851 -25.22 -1.90 -11.26
CA ASP A 851 -25.71 -3.01 -12.07
C ASP A 851 -24.85 -4.28 -11.99
N GLY A 852 -23.75 -4.25 -11.22
CA GLY A 852 -22.82 -5.37 -11.05
C GLY A 852 -21.61 -5.35 -11.99
N THR A 853 -21.49 -4.38 -12.90
CA THR A 853 -20.32 -4.28 -13.79
C THR A 853 -19.09 -3.75 -13.05
N VAL A 854 -17.94 -4.42 -13.18
CA VAL A 854 -16.67 -4.04 -12.52
C VAL A 854 -15.89 -3.03 -13.36
N TRP A 855 -15.16 -2.14 -12.71
CA TRP A 855 -14.33 -1.13 -13.35
C TRP A 855 -13.01 -0.90 -12.60
N THR A 856 -12.03 -0.36 -13.33
CA THR A 856 -10.73 0.09 -12.81
C THR A 856 -10.34 1.42 -13.44
N ALA A 857 -9.68 2.29 -12.69
CA ALA A 857 -9.13 3.55 -13.18
C ALA A 857 -7.79 3.87 -12.52
N THR A 858 -6.92 4.58 -13.22
CA THR A 858 -5.56 4.93 -12.76
C THR A 858 -5.37 6.44 -12.89
N ALA A 859 -4.77 7.07 -11.88
CA ALA A 859 -4.40 8.47 -11.94
C ALA A 859 -3.18 8.66 -12.84
N ASN A 860 -3.19 9.71 -13.67
CA ASN A 860 -2.01 10.11 -14.42
C ASN A 860 -0.96 10.78 -13.50
N ALA A 861 0.18 11.18 -14.06
CA ALA A 861 1.25 11.83 -13.30
C ALA A 861 0.84 13.18 -12.66
N ALA A 862 -0.22 13.83 -13.16
CA ALA A 862 -0.80 15.03 -12.58
C ALA A 862 -1.88 14.74 -11.52
N GLY A 863 -2.08 13.47 -11.15
CA GLY A 863 -3.08 13.05 -10.17
C GLY A 863 -4.50 13.01 -10.73
N VAL A 864 -4.70 13.17 -12.03
CA VAL A 864 -6.04 13.25 -12.65
C VAL A 864 -6.52 11.87 -13.08
N ILE A 865 -7.78 11.57 -12.75
CA ILE A 865 -8.55 10.43 -13.28
C ILE A 865 -9.70 10.99 -14.11
N ALA A 866 -9.86 10.52 -15.36
CA ALA A 866 -10.97 10.93 -16.23
C ALA A 866 -11.28 9.87 -17.29
N THR A 867 -12.04 8.83 -16.94
CA THR A 867 -12.22 7.65 -17.82
C THR A 867 -13.46 7.67 -18.73
N GLY A 868 -14.41 8.60 -18.55
CA GLY A 868 -15.57 8.73 -19.46
C GLY A 868 -15.23 9.45 -20.77
N SER A 869 -15.94 9.11 -21.86
CA SER A 869 -15.53 9.44 -23.24
C SER A 869 -16.03 10.77 -23.84
N ALA A 870 -17.13 11.38 -23.37
CA ALA A 870 -17.66 12.60 -24.00
C ALA A 870 -17.15 13.91 -23.37
N PRO A 871 -16.68 14.91 -24.14
CA PRO A 871 -16.39 16.26 -23.65
C PRO A 871 -17.64 17.09 -23.34
N VAL A 872 -17.48 18.17 -22.56
CA VAL A 872 -18.55 19.16 -22.33
C VAL A 872 -18.96 19.82 -23.64
N GLY A 873 -20.28 19.87 -23.90
CA GLY A 873 -20.85 20.45 -25.13
C GLY A 873 -21.25 19.43 -26.21
N THR A 874 -21.12 18.13 -25.95
CA THR A 874 -21.45 17.04 -26.90
C THR A 874 -22.49 16.07 -26.32
N THR A 875 -22.91 15.04 -27.07
CA THR A 875 -23.83 13.99 -26.60
C THR A 875 -23.29 13.28 -25.35
N ALA A 876 -24.18 12.78 -24.47
CA ALA A 876 -23.79 12.07 -23.26
C ALA A 876 -22.82 10.91 -23.54
N GLY A 877 -21.71 10.87 -22.80
CA GLY A 877 -20.63 9.89 -22.96
C GLY A 877 -20.81 8.60 -22.16
N SER A 878 -19.77 7.76 -22.15
CA SER A 878 -19.73 6.59 -21.28
C SER A 878 -19.63 6.97 -19.80
N PHE A 879 -20.16 6.10 -18.94
CA PHE A 879 -19.91 6.17 -17.50
C PHE A 879 -18.43 5.91 -17.21
N GLY A 880 -17.88 6.67 -16.28
CA GLY A 880 -16.48 6.60 -15.88
C GLY A 880 -16.26 7.18 -14.49
N VAL A 881 -14.99 7.23 -14.12
CA VAL A 881 -14.47 7.78 -12.87
C VAL A 881 -13.80 9.10 -13.20
N PHE A 882 -14.11 10.12 -12.41
CA PHE A 882 -13.50 11.44 -12.49
C PHE A 882 -12.96 11.81 -11.13
N GLY A 883 -11.72 12.28 -11.06
CA GLY A 883 -11.13 12.57 -9.76
C GLY A 883 -9.76 13.21 -9.80
N ILE A 884 -9.35 13.68 -8.64
CA ILE A 884 -8.04 14.25 -8.38
C ILE A 884 -7.38 13.52 -7.21
N VAL A 885 -6.09 13.25 -7.34
CA VAL A 885 -5.23 12.65 -6.33
C VAL A 885 -4.12 13.64 -6.05
N ASP A 886 -4.12 14.18 -4.84
CA ASP A 886 -3.01 14.96 -4.33
C ASP A 886 -1.97 13.98 -3.79
N PHE A 887 -0.91 13.78 -4.58
CA PHE A 887 0.18 12.89 -4.22
C PHE A 887 0.97 13.38 -3.00
N GLU A 888 0.95 14.69 -2.67
CA GLU A 888 1.67 15.23 -1.52
C GLU A 888 0.91 14.96 -0.22
N SER A 889 -0.36 15.34 -0.17
CA SER A 889 -1.19 15.13 1.03
C SER A 889 -1.73 13.70 1.16
N GLY A 890 -1.67 12.93 0.08
CA GLY A 890 -2.22 11.58 -0.03
C GLY A 890 -3.75 11.58 -0.06
N VAL A 891 -4.40 12.69 -0.42
CA VAL A 891 -5.86 12.81 -0.52
C VAL A 891 -6.32 12.45 -1.93
N ALA A 892 -7.33 11.60 -2.03
CA ALA A 892 -8.02 11.31 -3.28
C ALA A 892 -9.48 11.77 -3.19
N GLU A 893 -9.95 12.43 -4.24
CA GLU A 893 -11.35 12.82 -4.44
C GLU A 893 -11.86 12.25 -5.76
N LEU A 894 -12.90 11.43 -5.68
CA LEU A 894 -13.49 10.72 -6.81
C LEU A 894 -14.98 11.06 -6.94
N ARG A 895 -15.45 11.07 -8.19
CA ARG A 895 -16.84 11.21 -8.62
C ARG A 895 -17.15 10.15 -9.66
N PHE A 896 -18.35 9.59 -9.59
CA PHE A 896 -18.77 8.46 -10.41
C PHE A 896 -19.99 8.83 -11.24
N GLY A 897 -19.88 8.73 -12.57
CA GLY A 897 -20.97 9.14 -13.45
C GLY A 897 -20.55 9.28 -14.90
N ARG A 898 -21.36 9.98 -15.70
CA ARG A 898 -21.01 10.42 -17.07
C ARG A 898 -21.21 11.91 -17.21
N ARG A 899 -20.40 12.56 -18.03
CA ARG A 899 -20.55 14.00 -18.32
C ARG A 899 -21.85 14.28 -19.05
N VAL A 900 -22.48 15.40 -18.72
CA VAL A 900 -23.69 15.91 -19.36
C VAL A 900 -23.52 17.35 -19.82
N HIS A 901 -24.44 17.83 -20.66
CA HIS A 901 -24.50 19.21 -21.09
C HIS A 901 -24.79 20.15 -19.91
N ALA A 902 -24.32 21.41 -19.97
CA ALA A 902 -24.56 22.37 -18.90
C ALA A 902 -26.06 22.67 -18.71
N ASP A 903 -26.84 22.67 -19.80
CA ASP A 903 -28.30 22.85 -19.76
C ASP A 903 -29.01 21.73 -18.97
N ASP A 904 -28.35 20.59 -18.78
CA ASP A 904 -28.88 19.45 -18.02
C ASP A 904 -28.55 19.53 -16.53
N ALA A 905 -27.85 20.57 -16.05
CA ALA A 905 -27.44 20.72 -14.64
C ALA A 905 -28.60 20.68 -13.64
N ALA A 906 -29.79 21.12 -14.06
CA ALA A 906 -31.00 21.11 -13.25
C ALA A 906 -31.73 19.76 -13.24
N LYS A 907 -31.31 18.78 -14.06
CA LYS A 907 -31.94 17.45 -14.07
C LYS A 907 -31.70 16.76 -12.72
N PRO A 908 -32.71 16.06 -12.16
CA PRO A 908 -32.62 15.49 -10.81
C PRO A 908 -31.45 14.50 -10.56
N GLY A 909 -30.98 13.79 -11.59
CA GLY A 909 -29.87 12.83 -11.49
C GLY A 909 -28.47 13.41 -11.79
N VAL A 910 -28.36 14.73 -12.01
CA VAL A 910 -27.11 15.40 -12.37
C VAL A 910 -26.51 16.07 -11.16
N ILE A 911 -25.28 15.68 -10.81
CA ILE A 911 -24.49 16.25 -9.73
C ILE A 911 -23.50 17.30 -10.24
N ASP A 912 -23.30 18.34 -9.44
CA ASP A 912 -22.19 19.28 -9.55
C ASP A 912 -20.89 18.62 -9.03
N ALA A 913 -19.87 18.63 -9.88
CA ALA A 913 -18.53 18.13 -9.63
C ALA A 913 -17.46 19.20 -9.95
N SER A 914 -17.87 20.47 -10.02
CA SER A 914 -17.01 21.59 -10.41
C SER A 914 -15.81 21.79 -9.49
N SER A 915 -15.88 21.35 -8.23
CA SER A 915 -14.74 21.42 -7.29
C SER A 915 -13.51 20.62 -7.74
N LEU A 916 -13.69 19.61 -8.61
CA LEU A 916 -12.59 18.84 -9.15
C LEU A 916 -11.65 19.69 -10.02
N GLY A 917 -12.12 20.84 -10.53
CA GLY A 917 -11.33 21.73 -11.38
C GLY A 917 -10.90 21.10 -12.72
N LEU A 918 -11.47 19.95 -13.09
CA LEU A 918 -11.11 19.24 -14.31
C LEU A 918 -11.81 19.85 -15.53
N PRO A 919 -11.07 20.15 -16.62
CA PRO A 919 -11.66 20.65 -17.85
C PRO A 919 -12.77 19.72 -18.35
N GLY A 920 -13.98 20.28 -18.53
CA GLY A 920 -15.12 19.52 -19.01
C GLY A 920 -15.73 18.55 -17.98
N VAL A 921 -15.58 18.78 -16.67
CA VAL A 921 -16.19 17.94 -15.61
C VAL A 921 -16.91 18.82 -14.58
N ALA A 922 -17.82 19.68 -15.05
CA ALA A 922 -18.64 20.50 -14.14
C ALA A 922 -19.88 19.74 -13.66
N HIS A 923 -20.54 18.99 -14.55
CA HIS A 923 -21.79 18.30 -14.27
C HIS A 923 -21.72 16.85 -14.72
N LEU A 924 -22.12 15.94 -13.83
CA LEU A 924 -22.13 14.51 -14.07
C LEU A 924 -23.52 13.93 -13.81
N GLU A 925 -24.07 13.17 -14.75
CA GLU A 925 -25.16 12.26 -14.43
C GLU A 925 -24.61 11.13 -13.58
N SER A 926 -25.05 11.10 -12.32
CA SER A 926 -24.56 10.21 -11.28
C SER A 926 -24.87 8.76 -11.63
N ARG A 927 -23.91 7.87 -11.34
CA ARG A 927 -24.12 6.42 -11.36
C ARG A 927 -23.52 5.84 -10.09
N GLY A 928 -24.39 5.20 -9.31
CA GLY A 928 -24.02 4.61 -8.03
C GLY A 928 -23.01 3.49 -8.20
N VAL A 929 -22.00 3.49 -7.34
CA VAL A 929 -21.03 2.42 -7.15
C VAL A 929 -21.36 1.71 -5.84
N GLN A 930 -21.30 0.37 -5.84
CA GLN A 930 -21.46 -0.43 -4.63
C GLN A 930 -20.33 -0.08 -3.66
N SER A 931 -20.67 0.59 -2.57
CA SER A 931 -19.70 1.19 -1.66
C SER A 931 -18.68 0.13 -1.22
N ASP A 932 -19.11 -1.04 -0.76
CA ASP A 932 -18.25 -2.13 -0.24
C ASP A 932 -17.12 -2.59 -1.18
N THR A 933 -17.24 -2.32 -2.48
CA THR A 933 -16.32 -2.80 -3.51
C THR A 933 -15.18 -1.83 -3.82
N LEU A 934 -15.18 -0.63 -3.23
CA LEU A 934 -14.20 0.42 -3.53
C LEU A 934 -12.82 0.14 -2.93
N ARG A 935 -11.82 -0.08 -3.79
CA ARG A 935 -10.43 -0.45 -3.44
C ARG A 935 -9.40 0.38 -4.18
N TYR A 936 -8.30 0.73 -3.52
CA TYR A 936 -7.17 1.44 -4.15
C TYR A 936 -5.84 0.74 -3.94
N ASN A 937 -4.93 0.93 -4.90
CA ASN A 937 -3.52 0.61 -4.78
C ASN A 937 -2.69 1.89 -4.94
N ALA A 938 -1.62 2.01 -4.17
CA ALA A 938 -0.69 3.13 -4.26
C ALA A 938 0.71 2.72 -3.76
N SER A 939 1.74 3.47 -4.14
CA SER A 939 3.07 3.36 -3.52
C SER A 939 3.40 4.66 -2.80
N GLY A 940 3.67 4.61 -1.51
CA GLY A 940 4.23 5.76 -0.77
C GLY A 940 5.75 5.84 -0.93
N TYR A 941 6.33 7.03 -0.83
CA TYR A 941 7.77 7.19 -0.73
C TYR A 941 8.15 8.20 0.35
N SER A 942 9.32 8.00 0.96
CA SER A 942 9.96 9.00 1.82
C SER A 942 11.38 9.24 1.32
N TYR A 943 11.74 10.52 1.16
CA TYR A 943 13.12 10.95 1.01
C TYR A 943 13.57 11.61 2.31
N LEU A 944 14.70 11.15 2.83
CA LEU A 944 15.44 11.90 3.83
C LEU A 944 16.48 12.77 3.11
N PRO A 945 16.41 14.11 3.18
CA PRO A 945 17.48 14.97 2.70
C PRO A 945 18.75 14.65 3.48
N LEU A 946 19.83 14.27 2.79
CA LEU A 946 21.13 14.02 3.41
C LEU A 946 22.06 15.17 3.06
N ASP A 947 22.62 15.81 4.08
CA ASP A 947 23.62 16.85 3.91
C ASP A 947 24.93 16.26 3.36
N PRO A 948 25.41 16.68 2.18
CA PRO A 948 26.68 16.22 1.61
C PRO A 948 27.89 16.44 2.53
N ALA A 949 27.86 17.47 3.40
CA ALA A 949 28.95 17.75 4.33
C ALA A 949 29.05 16.69 5.43
N ILE A 950 27.92 16.13 5.87
CA ILE A 950 27.87 15.03 6.84
C ILE A 950 28.16 13.70 6.14
N LEU A 951 27.59 13.50 4.94
CA LEU A 951 27.71 12.26 4.19
C LEU A 951 29.13 12.03 3.65
N GLY A 952 29.87 13.09 3.32
CA GLY A 952 31.23 13.06 2.75
C GLY A 952 31.28 12.92 1.22
N LEU A 953 30.13 12.73 0.56
CA LEU A 953 29.94 12.72 -0.89
C LEU A 953 28.62 13.40 -1.23
N ASN A 954 28.50 13.98 -2.42
CA ASN A 954 27.24 14.50 -2.92
C ASN A 954 26.35 13.35 -3.48
N PRO A 955 25.19 13.06 -2.87
CA PRO A 955 24.34 11.93 -3.28
C PRO A 955 23.52 12.20 -4.56
N VAL A 956 23.38 13.45 -4.99
CA VAL A 956 22.50 13.84 -6.11
C VAL A 956 22.94 13.20 -7.43
N ARG A 957 24.26 13.03 -7.60
CA ARG A 957 24.83 12.45 -8.80
C ARG A 957 24.96 10.93 -8.74
N LEU A 958 24.70 10.32 -7.58
CA LEU A 958 24.82 8.88 -7.34
C LEU A 958 23.47 8.15 -7.54
N PRO A 959 23.47 6.82 -7.74
CA PRO A 959 22.23 6.03 -7.81
C PRO A 959 21.29 6.32 -6.64
N ALA A 960 19.98 6.34 -6.90
CA ALA A 960 18.97 6.71 -5.89
C ALA A 960 18.85 5.70 -4.74
N ASP A 961 19.20 4.44 -4.98
CA ASP A 961 19.31 3.39 -3.96
C ASP A 961 20.70 3.34 -3.31
N GLY A 962 21.63 4.20 -3.75
CA GLY A 962 23.00 4.30 -3.26
C GLY A 962 23.88 3.08 -3.57
N ARG A 963 23.45 2.18 -4.44
CA ARG A 963 24.15 0.91 -4.74
C ARG A 963 24.88 0.96 -6.08
N VAL A 964 26.02 0.30 -6.14
CA VAL A 964 26.83 0.17 -7.37
C VAL A 964 27.22 -1.28 -7.64
N PRO A 965 27.29 -1.70 -8.92
CA PRO A 965 27.71 -3.06 -9.26
C PRO A 965 29.21 -3.25 -9.03
N ILE A 966 29.57 -4.35 -8.36
CA ILE A 966 30.99 -4.73 -8.12
C ILE A 966 31.46 -5.88 -9.02
N PHE A 967 30.54 -6.64 -9.61
CA PHE A 967 30.85 -7.68 -10.61
C PHE A 967 30.37 -7.27 -11.98
N ARG A 968 31.19 -7.53 -13.00
CA ARG A 968 30.92 -7.16 -14.40
C ARG A 968 31.40 -8.26 -15.33
N VAL A 969 30.71 -8.42 -16.46
CA VAL A 969 31.12 -9.32 -17.52
C VAL A 969 32.49 -8.88 -18.07
N GLY A 970 33.40 -9.84 -18.25
CA GLY A 970 34.77 -9.61 -18.71
C GLY A 970 35.75 -9.17 -17.62
N SER A 971 35.30 -8.95 -16.39
CA SER A 971 36.17 -8.64 -15.26
C SER A 971 36.72 -9.91 -14.59
N PHE A 972 37.86 -9.76 -13.91
CA PHE A 972 38.42 -10.80 -13.06
C PHE A 972 37.81 -10.77 -11.66
N VAL A 973 37.55 -11.94 -11.11
CA VAL A 973 37.19 -12.13 -9.70
C VAL A 973 38.10 -13.17 -9.06
N VAL A 974 38.15 -13.15 -7.74
CA VAL A 974 38.86 -14.10 -6.90
C VAL A 974 37.85 -14.70 -5.94
N VAL A 975 37.63 -16.00 -6.05
CA VAL A 975 36.89 -16.77 -5.04
C VAL A 975 37.90 -17.25 -4.02
N GLY A 976 37.66 -17.05 -2.74
CA GLY A 976 38.62 -17.43 -1.71
C GLY A 976 37.99 -17.84 -0.38
N HIS A 977 38.66 -18.77 0.30
CA HIS A 977 38.28 -19.26 1.62
C HIS A 977 39.50 -19.33 2.54
N THR A 978 39.46 -18.52 3.61
CA THR A 978 40.44 -18.57 4.70
C THR A 978 40.01 -19.67 5.68
N GLY A 979 40.94 -20.50 6.12
CA GLY A 979 40.71 -21.19 7.40
C GLY A 979 41.99 -21.33 8.19
N LYS A 980 41.88 -22.05 9.31
CA LYS A 980 42.78 -21.89 10.44
C LYS A 980 43.20 -23.23 10.99
N VAL A 981 44.48 -23.35 11.29
CA VAL A 981 45.00 -24.31 12.26
C VAL A 981 44.97 -23.62 13.63
N PRO A 982 44.29 -24.19 14.64
CA PRO A 982 44.16 -23.58 15.96
C PRO A 982 45.51 -23.20 16.59
N ALA A 983 45.49 -22.19 17.46
CA ALA A 983 46.69 -21.71 18.14
C ALA A 983 47.39 -22.82 18.94
N ALA A 984 48.68 -23.05 18.67
CA ALA A 984 49.49 -24.06 19.33
C ALA A 984 50.91 -23.56 19.63
N ASN A 985 51.60 -24.23 20.55
CA ASN A 985 53.01 -23.95 20.78
C ASN A 985 53.86 -24.74 19.78
N TYR A 986 54.74 -24.05 19.05
CA TYR A 986 55.62 -24.62 18.04
C TYR A 986 57.09 -24.66 18.50
N SER A 987 57.82 -25.62 17.97
CA SER A 987 59.27 -25.78 18.16
C SER A 987 59.97 -25.99 16.81
N ALA A 988 61.26 -25.65 16.74
CA ALA A 988 62.05 -25.81 15.53
C ALA A 988 62.07 -27.28 15.06
N GLY A 989 61.95 -27.49 13.75
CA GLY A 989 61.92 -28.80 13.09
C GLY A 989 60.52 -29.40 12.93
N GLN A 990 59.46 -28.76 13.44
CA GLN A 990 58.09 -29.24 13.26
C GLN A 990 57.55 -28.92 11.85
N THR A 991 56.82 -29.86 11.26
CA THR A 991 56.04 -29.65 10.03
C THR A 991 54.56 -29.77 10.36
N ILE A 992 53.78 -28.74 10.03
CA ILE A 992 52.35 -28.64 10.30
C ILE A 992 51.59 -28.76 8.98
N ASP A 993 50.60 -29.66 8.95
CA ASP A 993 49.68 -29.81 7.83
C ASP A 993 48.45 -28.91 8.00
N CYS A 994 48.19 -28.06 7.00
CA CYS A 994 47.01 -27.21 6.94
C CYS A 994 45.74 -27.97 6.50
N ALA A 995 45.82 -29.28 6.23
CA ALA A 995 44.75 -30.15 5.76
C ALA A 995 44.13 -29.72 4.40
N ARG A 996 44.85 -28.90 3.63
CA ARG A 996 44.43 -28.40 2.31
C ARG A 996 45.66 -28.20 1.43
N ASN A 997 45.59 -28.70 0.19
CA ASN A 997 46.64 -28.56 -0.81
C ASN A 997 46.39 -27.34 -1.71
N ARG A 998 47.40 -26.93 -2.50
CA ARG A 998 47.33 -25.78 -3.43
C ARG A 998 46.83 -24.50 -2.76
N LEU A 999 47.42 -24.20 -1.60
CA LEU A 999 47.17 -22.98 -0.86
C LEU A 999 47.67 -21.78 -1.69
N SER A 1000 46.91 -20.68 -1.67
CA SER A 1000 47.37 -19.42 -2.25
C SER A 1000 48.26 -18.65 -1.28
N ARG A 1001 48.05 -18.82 0.03
CA ARG A 1001 48.77 -18.10 1.08
C ARG A 1001 48.72 -18.86 2.40
N VAL A 1002 49.78 -18.72 3.20
CA VAL A 1002 49.84 -19.05 4.63
C VAL A 1002 50.34 -17.82 5.40
N ARG A 1003 49.80 -17.58 6.60
CA ARG A 1003 50.35 -16.63 7.58
C ARG A 1003 50.30 -17.20 8.98
N LEU A 1004 51.31 -16.89 9.79
CA LEU A 1004 51.40 -17.25 11.19
C LEU A 1004 51.09 -16.02 12.05
N ILE A 1005 50.23 -16.15 13.05
CA ILE A 1005 49.79 -15.08 13.93
C ILE A 1005 50.17 -15.45 15.36
N GLY A 1006 51.00 -14.63 16.00
CA GLY A 1006 51.39 -14.84 17.39
C GLY A 1006 50.28 -14.49 18.39
N ALA A 1007 50.48 -14.86 19.66
CA ALA A 1007 49.51 -14.57 20.73
C ALA A 1007 49.28 -13.07 20.97
N ASN A 1008 50.23 -12.22 20.54
CA ASN A 1008 50.09 -10.76 20.52
C ASN A 1008 49.24 -10.22 19.35
N GLY A 1009 48.70 -11.09 18.49
CA GLY A 1009 47.90 -10.73 17.32
C GLY A 1009 48.73 -10.24 16.12
N GLN A 1010 50.06 -10.25 16.21
CA GLN A 1010 50.94 -9.80 15.12
C GLN A 1010 51.34 -10.96 14.21
N VAL A 1011 51.55 -10.64 12.93
CA VAL A 1011 52.03 -11.60 11.93
C VAL A 1011 53.51 -11.90 12.13
N ILE A 1012 53.85 -13.18 12.12
CA ILE A 1012 55.21 -13.69 12.18
C ILE A 1012 55.76 -13.76 10.75
N ASN A 1013 56.91 -13.10 10.51
CA ASN A 1013 57.47 -12.88 9.17
C ASN A 1013 58.68 -13.76 8.82
N GLY A 1014 59.19 -14.56 9.76
CA GLY A 1014 60.37 -15.40 9.57
C GLY A 1014 60.43 -16.54 10.57
N GLY A 1015 61.38 -17.46 10.38
CA GLY A 1015 61.50 -18.67 11.21
C GLY A 1015 60.65 -19.85 10.73
N TYR A 1016 60.03 -19.76 9.54
CA TYR A 1016 59.32 -20.87 8.91
C TYR A 1016 59.42 -20.80 7.38
N THR A 1017 59.18 -21.94 6.74
CA THR A 1017 58.94 -22.08 5.30
C THR A 1017 57.59 -22.74 5.06
N ALA A 1018 56.94 -22.46 3.93
CA ALA A 1018 55.67 -23.06 3.58
C ALA A 1018 55.74 -23.68 2.18
N ASP A 1019 55.38 -24.96 2.08
CA ASP A 1019 55.07 -25.63 0.83
C ASP A 1019 53.59 -25.42 0.54
N LEU A 1020 53.30 -24.48 -0.36
CA LEU A 1020 51.93 -24.09 -0.69
C LEU A 1020 51.20 -25.16 -1.52
N ASP A 1021 51.92 -25.96 -2.30
CA ASP A 1021 51.31 -26.99 -3.14
C ASP A 1021 50.86 -28.18 -2.30
N LEU A 1022 51.70 -28.63 -1.36
CA LEU A 1022 51.38 -29.69 -0.41
C LEU A 1022 50.58 -29.23 0.81
N GLY A 1023 50.55 -27.92 1.09
CA GLY A 1023 49.84 -27.37 2.24
C GLY A 1023 50.57 -27.53 3.58
N LEU A 1024 51.90 -27.61 3.55
CA LEU A 1024 52.73 -27.90 4.72
C LEU A 1024 53.52 -26.67 5.17
N VAL A 1025 53.59 -26.43 6.48
CA VAL A 1025 54.37 -25.35 7.10
C VAL A 1025 55.48 -25.96 7.93
N THR A 1026 56.73 -25.70 7.58
CA THR A 1026 57.90 -26.19 8.34
C THR A 1026 58.49 -25.07 9.18
N ILE A 1027 58.56 -25.29 10.48
CA ILE A 1027 59.10 -24.35 11.47
C ILE A 1027 60.62 -24.54 11.54
N ALA A 1028 61.37 -23.51 11.20
CA ALA A 1028 62.83 -23.53 11.22
C ALA A 1028 63.40 -22.95 12.53
N ASP A 1029 62.80 -21.87 13.05
CA ASP A 1029 63.23 -21.19 14.26
C ASP A 1029 62.04 -20.44 14.87
N VAL A 1030 61.86 -20.54 16.19
CA VAL A 1030 60.78 -19.86 16.94
C VAL A 1030 61.30 -18.74 17.82
N THR A 1031 62.58 -18.40 17.72
CA THR A 1031 63.20 -17.34 18.51
C THR A 1031 62.49 -16.01 18.25
N GLY A 1032 61.97 -15.38 19.32
CA GLY A 1032 61.24 -14.13 19.25
C GLY A 1032 59.76 -14.25 18.87
N TRP A 1033 59.23 -15.45 18.64
CA TRP A 1033 57.81 -15.65 18.37
C TRP A 1033 56.98 -15.49 19.66
N SER A 1034 55.86 -14.76 19.56
CA SER A 1034 54.84 -14.72 20.62
C SER A 1034 53.94 -15.94 20.50
N GLN A 1035 54.09 -16.92 21.39
CA GLN A 1035 53.32 -18.17 21.38
C GLN A 1035 52.14 -18.15 22.39
N PRO A 1036 51.08 -18.95 22.21
CA PRO A 1036 50.81 -19.88 21.10
C PRO A 1036 50.55 -19.17 19.77
N VAL A 1037 50.82 -19.84 18.66
CA VAL A 1037 50.74 -19.29 17.29
C VAL A 1037 49.60 -19.97 16.52
N GLU A 1038 48.72 -19.16 15.93
CA GLU A 1038 47.68 -19.58 15.01
C GLU A 1038 48.20 -19.57 13.56
N ILE A 1039 47.89 -20.59 12.76
CA ILE A 1039 48.22 -20.59 11.32
C ILE A 1039 46.94 -20.33 10.54
N GLU A 1040 46.90 -19.25 9.78
CA GLU A 1040 45.85 -19.01 8.81
C GLU A 1040 46.32 -19.36 7.41
N HIS A 1041 45.50 -20.08 6.65
CA HIS A 1041 45.80 -20.50 5.30
C HIS A 1041 44.60 -20.32 4.38
N ARG A 1042 44.86 -20.03 3.10
CA ARG A 1042 43.84 -19.63 2.14
C ARG A 1042 43.93 -20.46 0.86
N ILE A 1043 42.78 -20.82 0.32
CA ILE A 1043 42.63 -21.36 -1.04
C ILE A 1043 41.95 -20.30 -1.90
N GLU A 1044 42.35 -20.18 -3.16
CA GLU A 1044 41.80 -19.18 -4.08
C GLU A 1044 41.72 -19.67 -5.53
N ASP A 1045 40.73 -19.15 -6.26
CA ASP A 1045 40.59 -19.27 -7.71
C ASP A 1045 40.37 -17.87 -8.30
N MET A 1046 41.29 -17.42 -9.14
CA MET A 1046 41.10 -16.22 -9.96
C MET A 1046 40.49 -16.59 -11.31
N MET A 1047 39.36 -15.98 -11.67
CA MET A 1047 38.56 -16.38 -12.82
C MET A 1047 37.99 -15.16 -13.55
N MET A 1048 37.72 -15.31 -14.84
CA MET A 1048 37.03 -14.28 -15.62
C MET A 1048 35.52 -14.55 -15.63
N VAL A 1049 34.74 -13.49 -15.39
CA VAL A 1049 33.28 -13.54 -15.36
C VAL A 1049 32.72 -13.52 -16.78
N ARG A 1050 31.93 -14.54 -17.12
CA ARG A 1050 31.18 -14.67 -18.37
C ARG A 1050 29.81 -14.01 -18.29
N ASP A 1051 29.14 -14.11 -17.16
CA ASP A 1051 27.79 -13.59 -16.96
C ASP A 1051 27.51 -13.23 -15.48
N VAL A 1052 26.65 -12.24 -15.25
CA VAL A 1052 26.28 -11.70 -13.93
C VAL A 1052 24.77 -11.52 -13.87
N GLN A 1053 24.12 -12.17 -12.91
CA GLN A 1053 22.67 -12.10 -12.71
C GLN A 1053 22.31 -11.34 -11.43
N ILE A 1054 21.19 -10.61 -11.46
CA ILE A 1054 20.71 -9.80 -10.30
C ILE A 1054 20.44 -10.65 -9.05
N ASN A 1055 20.23 -11.95 -9.20
CA ASN A 1055 19.98 -12.89 -8.11
C ASN A 1055 21.25 -13.31 -7.35
N GLY A 1056 22.44 -12.84 -7.76
CA GLY A 1056 23.72 -13.23 -7.17
C GLY A 1056 24.53 -14.22 -8.00
N GLN A 1057 23.95 -14.83 -9.04
CA GLN A 1057 24.64 -15.85 -9.81
C GLN A 1057 25.73 -15.24 -10.70
N LEU A 1058 26.96 -15.74 -10.53
CA LEU A 1058 28.10 -15.44 -11.38
C LEU A 1058 28.47 -16.68 -12.17
N THR A 1059 28.66 -16.52 -13.48
CA THR A 1059 29.14 -17.60 -14.35
C THR A 1059 30.56 -17.30 -14.84
N PHE A 1060 31.40 -18.31 -14.92
CA PHE A 1060 32.81 -18.20 -15.26
C PHE A 1060 33.17 -18.82 -16.62
N THR A 1061 34.35 -18.46 -17.12
CA THR A 1061 34.92 -19.03 -18.35
C THR A 1061 35.65 -20.36 -18.15
N ARG A 1062 35.96 -20.72 -16.90
CA ARG A 1062 36.57 -22.01 -16.52
C ARG A 1062 35.87 -22.57 -15.28
N ALA A 1063 36.08 -23.84 -14.98
CA ALA A 1063 35.57 -24.48 -13.77
C ALA A 1063 36.40 -24.11 -12.52
N LEU A 1064 35.77 -24.09 -11.35
CA LEU A 1064 36.43 -23.91 -10.04
C LEU A 1064 37.39 -25.07 -9.77
N THR A 1065 38.58 -24.75 -9.24
CA THR A 1065 39.61 -25.76 -8.95
C THR A 1065 39.57 -26.23 -7.49
N HIS A 1066 38.79 -25.57 -6.64
CA HIS A 1066 38.52 -25.95 -5.25
C HIS A 1066 37.02 -26.01 -4.95
N ALA A 1067 36.66 -26.70 -3.88
CA ALA A 1067 35.34 -26.57 -3.27
C ALA A 1067 35.36 -25.41 -2.25
N TYR A 1068 34.33 -24.57 -2.28
CA TYR A 1068 34.19 -23.40 -1.41
C TYR A 1068 32.94 -23.54 -0.55
N PRO A 1069 33.06 -23.73 0.77
CA PRO A 1069 31.91 -23.79 1.67
C PRO A 1069 31.24 -22.42 1.86
N VAL A 1070 30.04 -22.40 2.45
CA VAL A 1070 29.43 -21.15 2.95
C VAL A 1070 30.37 -20.52 3.98
N GLY A 1071 30.53 -19.19 3.91
CA GLY A 1071 31.60 -18.47 4.61
C GLY A 1071 32.82 -18.15 3.73
N SER A 1072 32.85 -18.67 2.49
CA SER A 1072 33.76 -18.21 1.44
C SER A 1072 33.29 -16.88 0.84
N TYR A 1073 34.20 -16.16 0.19
CA TYR A 1073 33.91 -14.87 -0.43
C TYR A 1073 34.30 -14.85 -1.91
N VAL A 1074 33.56 -14.09 -2.71
CA VAL A 1074 33.95 -13.72 -4.08
C VAL A 1074 34.28 -12.22 -4.12
N SER A 1075 35.45 -11.89 -4.64
CA SER A 1075 35.98 -10.53 -4.67
C SER A 1075 36.30 -10.12 -6.10
N SER A 1076 35.87 -8.95 -6.54
CA SER A 1076 36.27 -8.41 -7.84
C SER A 1076 37.71 -7.87 -7.78
N ALA A 1077 38.53 -8.19 -8.78
CA ALA A 1077 39.94 -7.83 -8.80
C ALA A 1077 40.22 -6.53 -9.55
N MET A 1078 40.83 -5.57 -8.85
CA MET A 1078 41.42 -4.37 -9.47
C MET A 1078 42.79 -4.75 -10.02
N VAL A 1079 42.85 -5.09 -11.32
CA VAL A 1079 44.08 -5.50 -12.00
C VAL A 1079 44.91 -4.28 -12.38
N ALA A 1080 46.18 -4.28 -11.98
CA ALA A 1080 47.17 -3.24 -12.24
C ALA A 1080 48.27 -3.66 -13.24
N GLY A 1081 48.29 -4.94 -13.64
CA GLY A 1081 49.27 -5.47 -14.60
C GLY A 1081 50.63 -5.75 -13.97
N ASP A 1082 51.69 -5.73 -14.78
CA ASP A 1082 53.05 -6.02 -14.32
C ASP A 1082 53.74 -4.78 -13.79
N VAL A 1083 54.40 -4.91 -12.64
CA VAL A 1083 54.97 -3.80 -11.89
C VAL A 1083 56.46 -4.04 -11.67
N ARG A 1084 57.28 -3.07 -12.09
CA ARG A 1084 58.71 -2.96 -11.77
C ARG A 1084 59.18 -1.53 -11.91
N ALA A 1085 60.24 -1.17 -11.20
CA ALA A 1085 60.90 0.10 -11.40
C ALA A 1085 61.58 0.14 -12.76
N ARG A 1086 61.36 1.23 -13.52
CA ARG A 1086 62.00 1.45 -14.82
C ARG A 1086 62.13 2.92 -15.16
N THR A 1087 63.03 3.23 -16.07
CA THR A 1087 63.12 4.54 -16.74
C THR A 1087 62.34 4.52 -18.06
N SER A 1088 61.87 5.68 -18.51
CA SER A 1088 61.29 5.87 -19.85
C SER A 1088 61.46 7.30 -20.34
N ALA A 1089 61.19 7.52 -21.62
CA ALA A 1089 61.19 8.86 -22.25
C ALA A 1089 62.50 9.62 -22.03
N VAL A 1090 63.65 8.97 -22.27
CA VAL A 1090 64.97 9.60 -22.15
C VAL A 1090 65.29 10.38 -23.43
N PHE A 1091 65.43 11.70 -23.34
CA PHE A 1091 65.77 12.56 -24.48
C PHE A 1091 66.46 13.85 -24.01
N ASP A 1092 67.16 14.53 -24.92
CA ASP A 1092 67.84 15.80 -24.65
C ASP A 1092 67.23 16.98 -25.43
N GLN A 1093 67.39 18.18 -24.89
CA GLN A 1093 66.86 19.43 -25.45
C GLN A 1093 67.82 20.59 -25.20
N VAL A 1094 67.86 21.56 -26.12
CA VAL A 1094 68.68 22.77 -25.96
C VAL A 1094 68.26 23.62 -24.76
N SER A 1095 66.96 23.68 -24.46
CA SER A 1095 66.44 24.45 -23.31
C SER A 1095 65.12 23.91 -22.79
N TRP A 1096 64.86 24.09 -21.48
CA TRP A 1096 63.60 23.71 -20.87
C TRP A 1096 62.56 24.83 -20.99
N THR A 1097 61.37 24.52 -21.52
CA THR A 1097 60.27 25.47 -21.71
C THR A 1097 59.39 25.65 -20.47
N ASN A 1098 59.79 25.13 -19.31
CA ASN A 1098 58.97 24.98 -18.10
C ASN A 1098 57.69 24.12 -18.29
N ALA A 1099 57.58 23.39 -19.40
CA ALA A 1099 56.53 22.41 -19.61
C ALA A 1099 57.05 20.99 -19.34
N TRP A 1100 56.26 20.18 -18.64
CA TRP A 1100 56.55 18.76 -18.43
C TRP A 1100 55.85 17.95 -19.54
N ALA A 1101 56.64 17.38 -20.44
CA ALA A 1101 56.17 16.54 -21.53
C ALA A 1101 57.03 15.27 -21.67
N ASP A 1102 56.44 14.22 -22.23
CA ASP A 1102 57.09 12.93 -22.47
C ASP A 1102 57.72 12.84 -23.87
N ALA A 1103 57.83 13.98 -24.55
CA ALA A 1103 58.47 14.13 -25.86
C ALA A 1103 59.24 15.48 -25.93
N PRO A 1104 60.25 15.60 -26.81
CA PRO A 1104 60.98 16.86 -26.98
C PRO A 1104 60.07 18.00 -27.44
N ILE A 1105 60.17 19.13 -26.75
CA ILE A 1105 59.64 20.45 -27.13
C ILE A 1105 60.82 21.33 -27.54
N GLY A 1106 60.88 21.76 -28.80
CA GLY A 1106 62.00 22.55 -29.35
C GLY A 1106 63.15 21.69 -29.88
N ASP A 1107 64.32 22.31 -30.05
CA ASP A 1107 65.49 21.67 -30.67
C ASP A 1107 66.19 20.67 -29.73
N ILE A 1108 66.74 19.61 -30.32
CA ILE A 1108 67.55 18.58 -29.66
C ILE A 1108 68.93 19.16 -29.32
N ALA A 1109 69.49 18.80 -28.16
CA ALA A 1109 70.81 19.31 -27.77
C ALA A 1109 71.92 18.68 -28.61
N THR A 1110 73.02 19.42 -28.82
CA THR A 1110 74.21 18.87 -29.48
C THR A 1110 74.89 17.79 -28.63
N GLY A 1111 74.81 17.91 -27.30
CA GLY A 1111 75.25 16.88 -26.36
C GLY A 1111 74.14 15.87 -26.10
N THR A 1112 74.42 14.58 -26.33
CA THR A 1112 73.47 13.47 -26.13
C THR A 1112 73.96 12.56 -25.01
N PHE A 1113 73.04 12.14 -24.13
CA PHE A 1113 73.34 11.16 -23.10
C PHE A 1113 73.26 9.73 -23.67
N ASN A 1114 74.33 8.96 -23.53
CA ASN A 1114 74.39 7.59 -24.05
C ASN A 1114 73.70 6.59 -23.11
N HIS A 1115 72.37 6.67 -23.05
CA HIS A 1115 71.55 5.78 -22.24
C HIS A 1115 71.66 4.30 -22.65
N ALA A 1116 71.96 4.01 -23.93
CA ALA A 1116 72.01 2.64 -24.44
C ALA A 1116 73.17 1.83 -23.85
N GLN A 1117 74.35 2.44 -23.71
CA GLN A 1117 75.53 1.78 -23.13
C GLN A 1117 75.67 2.04 -21.62
N ASN A 1118 75.11 3.16 -21.13
CA ASN A 1118 75.16 3.57 -19.73
C ASN A 1118 73.76 3.94 -19.24
N PRO A 1119 72.88 2.94 -19.01
CA PRO A 1119 71.50 3.20 -18.63
C PRO A 1119 71.42 3.90 -17.27
N ILE A 1120 70.46 4.82 -17.17
CA ILE A 1120 70.04 5.39 -15.88
C ILE A 1120 69.40 4.24 -15.10
N THR A 1121 69.96 3.90 -13.95
CA THR A 1121 69.50 2.76 -13.15
C THR A 1121 68.55 3.19 -12.05
N VAL A 1122 67.65 2.28 -11.67
CA VAL A 1122 66.62 2.49 -10.64
C VAL A 1122 66.49 1.21 -9.80
N THR A 1123 65.80 1.28 -8.66
CA THR A 1123 65.43 0.12 -7.84
C THR A 1123 63.95 0.18 -7.50
N ASN A 1124 63.30 -0.97 -7.31
CA ASN A 1124 61.90 -1.10 -6.91
C ASN A 1124 61.61 -0.29 -5.64
N ARG A 1125 62.52 -0.33 -4.67
CA ARG A 1125 62.42 0.41 -3.41
C ARG A 1125 62.64 1.92 -3.57
N GLY A 1126 63.59 2.34 -4.41
CA GLY A 1126 64.04 3.74 -4.49
C GLY A 1126 63.26 4.61 -5.48
N ALA A 1127 62.80 4.05 -6.59
CA ALA A 1127 62.15 4.79 -7.66
C ALA A 1127 60.76 5.31 -7.25
N LEU A 1128 60.53 6.59 -7.51
CA LEU A 1128 59.22 7.23 -7.46
C LEU A 1128 58.68 7.35 -8.89
N THR A 1129 57.37 7.23 -9.11
CA THR A 1129 56.78 7.59 -10.41
C THR A 1129 56.84 9.11 -10.53
N GLU A 1130 57.74 9.63 -11.37
CA GLU A 1130 58.08 11.05 -11.42
C GLU A 1130 58.71 11.40 -12.78
N ARG A 1131 58.58 12.66 -13.17
CA ARG A 1131 59.23 13.22 -14.36
C ARG A 1131 60.44 14.05 -13.93
N TRP A 1132 61.56 13.93 -14.64
CA TRP A 1132 62.84 14.55 -14.28
C TRP A 1132 63.42 15.44 -15.37
N ALA A 1133 64.02 16.56 -14.97
CA ALA A 1133 64.84 17.44 -15.80
C ALA A 1133 66.22 17.61 -15.18
N VAL A 1134 67.28 17.34 -15.93
CA VAL A 1134 68.66 17.62 -15.54
C VAL A 1134 69.14 18.79 -16.37
N ARG A 1135 69.23 19.97 -15.78
CA ARG A 1135 69.54 21.23 -16.47
C ARG A 1135 71.00 21.62 -16.24
N PHE A 1136 71.76 21.78 -17.31
CA PHE A 1136 73.15 22.18 -17.26
C PHE A 1136 73.30 23.66 -16.89
N THR A 1137 74.11 23.95 -15.88
CA THR A 1137 74.47 25.32 -15.46
C THR A 1137 75.76 25.79 -16.11
N ASN A 1138 76.64 24.87 -16.51
CA ASN A 1138 77.78 25.08 -17.40
C ASN A 1138 78.02 23.80 -18.24
N SER A 1139 79.17 23.63 -18.89
CA SER A 1139 79.43 22.44 -19.72
C SER A 1139 79.58 21.13 -18.95
N ASN A 1140 79.87 21.19 -17.64
CA ASN A 1140 80.21 20.03 -16.81
C ASN A 1140 79.34 19.88 -15.56
N ALA A 1141 78.56 20.90 -15.16
CA ALA A 1141 77.74 20.90 -13.95
C ALA A 1141 76.26 21.09 -14.28
N PHE A 1142 75.39 20.45 -13.50
CA PHE A 1142 73.94 20.46 -13.70
C PHE A 1142 73.16 20.43 -12.39
N GLU A 1143 71.89 20.79 -12.48
CA GLU A 1143 70.87 20.70 -11.42
C GLU A 1143 69.82 19.67 -11.81
N VAL A 1144 69.32 18.91 -10.84
CA VAL A 1144 68.33 17.85 -11.04
C VAL A 1144 66.98 18.28 -10.45
N PHE A 1145 65.97 18.38 -11.29
CA PHE A 1145 64.59 18.78 -10.98
C PHE A 1145 63.64 17.60 -11.13
N GLY A 1146 62.79 17.36 -10.15
CA GLY A 1146 61.57 16.55 -10.31
C GLY A 1146 60.33 17.44 -10.37
N GLU A 1147 59.28 16.99 -11.05
CA GLU A 1147 58.04 17.76 -11.20
C GLU A 1147 57.38 18.08 -9.86
N HIS A 1148 57.31 17.10 -8.96
CA HIS A 1148 56.63 17.25 -7.67
C HIS A 1148 57.62 17.46 -6.51
N VAL A 1149 58.88 17.10 -6.69
CA VAL A 1149 59.93 17.18 -5.65
C VAL A 1149 60.90 18.37 -5.80
N GLY A 1150 60.84 19.12 -6.92
CA GLY A 1150 61.69 20.28 -7.15
C GLY A 1150 63.18 19.91 -7.34
N VAL A 1151 64.09 20.82 -6.99
CA VAL A 1151 65.54 20.56 -7.07
C VAL A 1151 65.95 19.59 -5.97
N ILE A 1152 66.41 18.40 -6.36
CA ILE A 1152 66.79 17.34 -5.41
C ILE A 1152 68.30 17.12 -5.30
N ALA A 1153 69.08 17.58 -6.28
CA ALA A 1153 70.53 17.49 -6.25
C ALA A 1153 71.18 18.45 -7.26
N THR A 1154 72.46 18.73 -7.04
CA THR A 1154 73.39 19.24 -8.05
C THR A 1154 74.40 18.14 -8.37
N GLY A 1155 74.88 18.10 -9.62
CA GLY A 1155 75.80 17.07 -10.08
C GLY A 1155 76.75 17.58 -11.14
N ASN A 1156 77.63 16.70 -11.60
CA ASN A 1156 78.59 16.98 -12.66
C ASN A 1156 78.78 15.77 -13.58
N THR A 1157 79.38 15.98 -14.74
CA THR A 1157 79.60 14.93 -15.74
C THR A 1157 80.72 13.95 -15.36
N GLY A 1158 81.54 14.24 -14.36
CA GLY A 1158 82.68 13.43 -13.95
C GLY A 1158 82.43 12.43 -12.81
N SER A 1159 81.21 12.39 -12.24
CA SER A 1159 80.83 11.50 -11.14
C SER A 1159 79.38 11.06 -11.26
N ASP A 1160 79.07 9.85 -10.76
CA ASP A 1160 77.70 9.34 -10.78
C ASP A 1160 76.77 10.24 -9.94
N CYS A 1161 75.61 10.58 -10.49
CA CYS A 1161 74.61 11.36 -9.77
C CYS A 1161 73.51 10.44 -9.25
N ALA A 1162 73.48 10.20 -7.94
CA ALA A 1162 72.55 9.30 -7.27
C ALA A 1162 71.80 10.02 -6.12
N PRO A 1163 70.83 10.90 -6.43
CA PRO A 1163 70.11 11.65 -5.41
C PRO A 1163 69.28 10.73 -4.50
N LEU A 1164 69.42 10.88 -3.19
CA LEU A 1164 68.77 10.03 -2.19
C LEU A 1164 67.26 10.30 -2.09
N ASN A 1165 66.45 9.25 -2.20
CA ASN A 1165 65.05 9.27 -1.79
C ASN A 1165 64.96 9.01 -0.28
N GLN A 1166 64.70 10.06 0.50
CA GLN A 1166 64.59 9.98 1.96
C GLN A 1166 63.47 9.03 2.43
N ALA A 1167 62.39 8.88 1.66
CA ALA A 1167 61.30 7.96 2.00
C ALA A 1167 61.69 6.47 1.77
N ALA A 1168 62.64 6.21 0.88
CA ALA A 1168 63.06 4.85 0.56
C ALA A 1168 64.34 4.41 1.28
N GLY A 1169 65.20 5.36 1.64
CA GLY A 1169 66.59 5.11 2.06
C GLY A 1169 67.48 4.60 0.92
N GLN A 1170 67.07 4.85 -0.33
CA GLN A 1170 67.76 4.44 -1.57
C GLN A 1170 67.71 5.59 -2.58
N PRO A 1171 68.60 5.67 -3.58
CA PRO A 1171 68.51 6.71 -4.61
C PRO A 1171 67.21 6.65 -5.42
N TYR A 1172 66.68 7.81 -5.84
CA TYR A 1172 65.55 7.86 -6.80
C TYR A 1172 65.90 7.16 -8.12
N PHE A 1173 67.12 7.40 -8.57
CA PHE A 1173 67.79 6.83 -9.74
C PHE A 1173 69.30 7.07 -9.60
N THR A 1174 70.10 6.45 -10.45
CA THR A 1174 71.53 6.75 -10.60
C THR A 1174 71.83 7.06 -12.07
N ILE A 1175 72.40 8.24 -12.32
CA ILE A 1175 72.90 8.63 -13.65
C ILE A 1175 74.41 8.33 -13.69
N PRO A 1176 74.87 7.36 -14.50
CA PRO A 1176 76.30 7.05 -14.61
C PRO A 1176 77.11 8.18 -15.26
N ALA A 1177 78.27 8.50 -14.70
CA ALA A 1177 79.20 9.50 -15.25
C ALA A 1177 79.63 9.16 -16.68
N ALA A 1178 79.85 7.88 -16.96
CA ALA A 1178 80.27 7.38 -18.27
C ALA A 1178 79.23 7.59 -19.38
N GLY A 1179 77.98 7.93 -19.05
CA GLY A 1179 76.92 8.21 -20.02
C GLY A 1179 76.98 9.61 -20.65
N TRP A 1180 77.75 10.53 -20.08
CA TRP A 1180 77.84 11.90 -20.59
C TRP A 1180 78.75 11.98 -21.83
N GLY A 1181 78.14 12.28 -22.99
CA GLY A 1181 78.88 12.64 -24.20
C GLY A 1181 79.49 14.06 -24.14
N MET A 1182 80.25 14.44 -25.18
CA MET A 1182 80.75 15.81 -25.34
C MET A 1182 79.65 16.73 -25.91
N GLY A 1183 79.79 18.06 -25.75
CA GLY A 1183 78.90 19.03 -26.41
C GLY A 1183 77.77 19.62 -25.55
N TRP A 1184 77.81 19.45 -24.23
CA TRP A 1184 76.85 20.08 -23.31
C TRP A 1184 77.16 21.56 -23.08
N SER A 1185 76.11 22.38 -23.04
CA SER A 1185 76.17 23.83 -22.79
C SER A 1185 75.17 24.25 -21.70
N THR A 1186 75.41 25.41 -21.09
CA THR A 1186 74.45 26.02 -20.16
C THR A 1186 73.07 26.10 -20.81
N GLY A 1187 72.05 25.64 -20.08
CA GLY A 1187 70.66 25.61 -20.56
C GLY A 1187 70.22 24.26 -21.11
N ASN A 1188 71.14 23.42 -21.61
CA ASN A 1188 70.80 22.09 -22.11
C ASN A 1188 70.15 21.23 -21.02
N VAL A 1189 69.27 20.34 -21.43
CA VAL A 1189 68.44 19.55 -20.52
C VAL A 1189 68.44 18.10 -20.95
N LEU A 1190 68.70 17.19 -20.01
CA LEU A 1190 68.34 15.78 -20.15
C LEU A 1190 66.99 15.55 -19.46
N ARG A 1191 66.03 15.02 -20.20
CA ARG A 1191 64.68 14.66 -19.74
C ARG A 1191 64.56 13.15 -19.65
N PHE A 1192 63.95 12.67 -18.58
CA PHE A 1192 63.54 11.28 -18.44
C PHE A 1192 62.45 11.14 -17.38
N ASN A 1193 61.74 10.02 -17.42
CA ASN A 1193 60.75 9.66 -16.42
C ASN A 1193 61.20 8.41 -15.67
N THR A 1194 60.88 8.32 -14.39
CA THR A 1194 60.91 7.06 -13.65
C THR A 1194 59.49 6.58 -13.40
N VAL A 1195 59.29 5.28 -13.45
CA VAL A 1195 58.07 4.61 -13.01
C VAL A 1195 58.45 3.79 -11.78
N GLY A 1196 57.83 4.08 -10.64
CA GLY A 1196 58.04 3.34 -9.40
C GLY A 1196 57.28 2.01 -9.40
N ALA A 1197 57.74 1.06 -8.59
CA ALA A 1197 57.09 -0.25 -8.43
C ALA A 1197 55.87 -0.17 -7.48
N MET A 1198 54.92 0.72 -7.75
CA MET A 1198 53.81 1.06 -6.87
C MET A 1198 52.48 1.21 -7.63
N VAL A 1199 51.39 0.69 -7.06
CA VAL A 1199 50.03 0.79 -7.62
C VAL A 1199 49.14 1.64 -6.69
N PRO A 1200 48.63 2.81 -7.14
CA PRO A 1200 47.72 3.63 -6.35
C PRO A 1200 46.29 3.07 -6.36
N ALA A 1201 45.69 2.97 -5.17
CA ALA A 1201 44.29 2.58 -5.00
C ALA A 1201 43.60 3.45 -3.93
N TRP A 1202 42.30 3.65 -4.10
CA TRP A 1202 41.44 4.31 -3.13
C TRP A 1202 40.49 3.30 -2.49
N LEU A 1203 40.35 3.38 -1.17
CA LEU A 1203 39.34 2.67 -0.40
C LEU A 1203 38.22 3.63 -0.04
N ALA A 1204 36.98 3.26 -0.35
CA ALA A 1204 35.78 3.94 0.14
C ALA A 1204 35.09 3.06 1.18
N ARG A 1205 35.01 3.56 2.42
CA ARG A 1205 34.24 2.95 3.52
C ARG A 1205 32.90 3.67 3.64
N THR A 1206 31.79 2.93 3.52
CA THR A 1206 30.43 3.45 3.64
C THR A 1206 29.75 2.88 4.87
N ILE A 1207 29.13 3.75 5.67
CA ILE A 1207 28.45 3.43 6.93
C ILE A 1207 26.97 3.77 6.76
N LEU A 1208 26.11 2.79 6.94
CA LEU A 1208 24.65 2.92 6.93
C LEU A 1208 24.11 3.34 8.30
N GLN A 1209 22.98 4.04 8.28
CA GLN A 1209 22.28 4.46 9.49
C GLN A 1209 21.79 3.26 10.31
N GLY A 1210 21.94 3.34 11.62
CA GLY A 1210 21.42 2.35 12.57
C GLY A 1210 22.41 1.97 13.67
N PRO A 1211 21.95 1.18 14.66
CA PRO A 1211 22.78 0.82 15.81
C PRO A 1211 23.95 -0.09 15.40
N GLU A 1212 25.00 -0.06 16.23
CA GLU A 1212 26.11 -1.00 16.17
C GLU A 1212 25.62 -2.44 16.32
N THR A 1213 26.14 -3.34 15.47
CA THR A 1213 25.75 -4.76 15.51
C THR A 1213 26.86 -5.67 16.05
N VAL A 1214 28.11 -5.19 16.04
CA VAL A 1214 29.29 -5.95 16.47
C VAL A 1214 30.29 -5.02 17.18
N PRO A 1215 30.91 -5.45 18.29
CA PRO A 1215 31.84 -4.62 19.07
C PRO A 1215 33.23 -4.46 18.43
N ASN A 1216 33.60 -5.34 17.49
CA ASN A 1216 34.86 -5.30 16.78
C ASN A 1216 34.61 -5.58 15.31
N ASP A 1217 35.00 -4.63 14.45
CA ASP A 1217 34.85 -4.73 13.01
C ASP A 1217 36.21 -4.78 12.31
N ARG A 1218 36.32 -5.52 11.21
CA ARG A 1218 37.55 -5.67 10.42
C ARG A 1218 37.24 -6.05 8.99
N PHE A 1219 38.07 -5.61 8.06
CA PHE A 1219 38.06 -6.04 6.66
C PHE A 1219 39.48 -6.40 6.22
N THR A 1220 39.60 -7.20 5.16
CA THR A 1220 40.91 -7.64 4.66
C THR A 1220 41.13 -7.15 3.23
N VAL A 1221 42.26 -6.52 2.97
CA VAL A 1221 42.72 -6.16 1.61
C VAL A 1221 43.91 -7.03 1.26
N LEU A 1222 43.91 -7.62 0.06
CA LEU A 1222 45.03 -8.44 -0.41
C LEU A 1222 45.65 -7.82 -1.66
N ILE A 1223 46.98 -7.78 -1.68
CA ILE A 1223 47.80 -7.52 -2.86
C ILE A 1223 48.25 -8.89 -3.37
N ARG A 1224 47.98 -9.18 -4.64
CA ARG A 1224 48.24 -10.47 -5.27
C ARG A 1224 49.06 -10.24 -6.53
N GLY A 1225 49.92 -11.19 -6.87
CA GLY A 1225 50.76 -11.19 -8.06
C GLY A 1225 51.74 -12.34 -8.00
N ASP A 1226 52.43 -12.57 -9.10
CA ASP A 1226 53.39 -13.65 -9.29
C ASP A 1226 54.82 -13.10 -9.36
N VAL A 1227 55.78 -13.92 -8.94
CA VAL A 1227 57.21 -13.63 -9.04
C VAL A 1227 57.85 -14.65 -9.97
N ASP A 1228 58.93 -14.30 -10.65
CA ASP A 1228 59.69 -15.26 -11.45
C ASP A 1228 60.15 -16.42 -10.55
N ARG A 1229 59.56 -17.60 -10.79
CA ARG A 1229 60.02 -18.87 -10.24
C ARG A 1229 60.86 -19.53 -11.33
N PRO A 1230 62.19 -19.71 -11.13
CA PRO A 1230 63.00 -20.50 -12.07
C PRO A 1230 62.53 -21.96 -12.12
#